data_AF-A0A2R7Z1N5-F1
#
_entry.id   AF-A0A2R7Z1N5-F1
#
_cell.length_a   1.000
_cell.length_b   1.000
_cell.length_c   1.000
_cell.angle_alpha   90.00
_cell.angle_beta   90.00
_cell.angle_gamma   90.00
#
_symmetry.space_group_name_H-M   'P 1'
#
loop_
_entity.id
_entity.type
_entity.pdbx_description
1 polymer ?
#
loop_
_entity_poly.entity_id
_entity_poly.type
_entity_poly.pdbx_seq_one_letter_code
_entity_poly.pdbx_strand_id
1 'polypeptide(L)'
;MTLYTARKVYNPLATKLGAGRPTSGHLIRYSLVGDAGGSAGQRDSHFSIYGGDPDIAAISQFPDAAWDPAQPDVGATHGITWITMADLHHDATGHEPIAAVVCVGDVVFLNITLSSTIKHIVRLDGEDLNGVTVLVMSLLNHFPTLREVCWADDVTRAGRDRADWSTITNKCKIRDVSMVFGGQRYDQSIPGDELALGALGLVGGSDDPNRRRRMTGKRLMKYKAGGAALAELQMPYGWCHKKDKHGRSVEEGNRGLVPEAQPEMAPVIASLYQAHADGETYQDITARLAAYEAERLIVRRDHTDLDNTFARALGDDNASYGAAKSFFTRSDSNPPAIPSDLDIARYLEGEDPADVFDADVRFFIAKVELIRTGRYFRRLNNDIRGRNIVLDGIPATYRDDLDEYGYFDVLSASWGWPTDEQGNEIPRFGVPDRVCRQVAARLLRELRAPKAPTGGQAHHTPTRRALQCFPNWVVPPGHLGSKYDDEPTQWGVQARVNNSGRANAILLFRRESAAAGSRTGRGWSYFGVGESRPDHTAATFSLLELEASVASRLDHGVRSLLDPTTIAQLTEAQRRSDDADPTTTWRHQIALKTAARTPLEDEIKGHRTMAAISAAAGDEDEAKAYAAQVTEVKTKVAAYDAEIERLQEKIRKHESGSANVRHDHTDVSVAAHLVAGLESAARNNGESPSRFGTLCDETFIEWRFHVDGDDVLWSCTALLPLASGGQAQLPLTGRIRNVRTRTGRNLANTETVVRYLFEEGRELTATADLLQVTRATLLKKRVMPWLVVNGVTSRGAKCALVDHPISEVRQELHRWVTGAAGDGTKSPTSAYTERLRSTYTDPGLAWGDAAVPDETVWIAGAIALLTVDTATRRNGLPILDVALALGRTEDEIRELVKPQRRSGGFTRPVYLMYANQDKTHVKAIPCPHGKCRRRRHADHVVLLPEVAASGYGVICAHCRRTPAEYGAWPLTQYPTAYLGGWTSAGVSGSLREAPRTIRSPR
;
A
#
# COMPACT_ATOMS: atom_id res chain seq x y z
N MET A 1 -35.63 -12.52 -22.35
CA MET A 1 -34.89 -13.39 -23.29
C MET A 1 -33.89 -14.21 -22.47
N THR A 2 -33.79 -15.52 -22.69
CA THR A 2 -32.75 -16.35 -22.03
C THR A 2 -31.38 -15.87 -22.49
N LEU A 3 -30.43 -15.65 -21.57
CA LEU A 3 -29.07 -15.17 -21.92
C LEU A 3 -28.29 -16.15 -22.81
N TYR A 4 -28.67 -17.42 -22.78
CA TYR A 4 -28.04 -18.51 -23.52
C TYR A 4 -29.02 -19.18 -24.48
N THR A 5 -28.47 -19.81 -25.52
CA THR A 5 -29.18 -20.74 -26.39
C THR A 5 -29.52 -22.03 -25.66
N ALA A 6 -30.40 -22.86 -26.24
CA ALA A 6 -30.72 -24.19 -25.72
C ALA A 6 -29.48 -25.11 -25.61
N ARG A 7 -28.40 -24.81 -26.35
CA ARG A 7 -27.12 -25.52 -26.31
C ARG A 7 -26.13 -24.92 -25.31
N LYS A 8 -26.58 -24.03 -24.42
CA LYS A 8 -25.76 -23.35 -23.41
C LYS A 8 -24.62 -22.50 -24.01
N VAL A 9 -24.85 -21.91 -25.18
CA VAL A 9 -23.93 -20.93 -25.79
C VAL A 9 -24.49 -19.54 -25.56
N TYR A 10 -23.65 -18.59 -25.12
CA TYR A 10 -24.08 -17.22 -24.88
C TYR A 10 -24.56 -16.57 -26.19
N ASN A 11 -25.72 -15.92 -26.17
CA ASN A 11 -26.40 -15.49 -27.41
C ASN A 11 -25.56 -14.56 -28.31
N PRO A 12 -24.80 -13.58 -27.78
CA PRO A 12 -23.88 -12.79 -28.60
C PRO A 12 -22.88 -13.65 -29.38
N LEU A 13 -22.18 -14.58 -28.73
CA LEU A 13 -21.28 -15.50 -29.42
C LEU A 13 -22.02 -16.39 -30.43
N ALA A 14 -23.18 -16.96 -30.06
CA ALA A 14 -23.96 -17.81 -30.94
C ALA A 14 -24.38 -17.08 -32.24
N THR A 15 -24.67 -15.78 -32.13
CA THR A 15 -24.99 -14.92 -33.28
C THR A 15 -23.78 -14.75 -34.19
N LYS A 16 -22.59 -14.53 -33.60
CA LYS A 16 -21.33 -14.33 -34.32
C LYS A 16 -20.83 -15.61 -35.01
N LEU A 17 -21.07 -16.79 -34.41
CA LEU A 17 -20.76 -18.08 -35.02
C LEU A 17 -21.70 -18.42 -36.20
N GLY A 18 -22.89 -17.83 -36.26
CA GLY A 18 -23.85 -18.02 -37.36
C GLY A 18 -24.58 -19.37 -37.32
N ALA A 19 -25.33 -19.69 -38.38
CA ALA A 19 -26.20 -20.87 -38.44
C ALA A 19 -25.66 -22.02 -39.33
N GLY A 20 -24.36 -21.97 -39.67
CA GLY A 20 -23.69 -22.97 -40.49
C GLY A 20 -23.74 -24.38 -39.90
N ARG A 21 -23.36 -25.39 -40.70
CA ARG A 21 -23.29 -26.80 -40.29
C ARG A 21 -21.93 -27.44 -40.60
N PRO A 22 -20.81 -26.80 -40.21
CA PRO A 22 -19.49 -27.30 -40.51
C PRO A 22 -19.25 -28.68 -39.88
N THR A 23 -18.49 -29.52 -40.57
CA THR A 23 -17.99 -30.80 -40.06
C THR A 23 -16.56 -30.71 -39.54
N SER A 24 -15.79 -29.71 -39.97
CA SER A 24 -14.41 -29.48 -39.50
C SER A 24 -14.21 -28.07 -38.93
N GLY A 25 -13.51 -27.99 -37.78
CA GLY A 25 -13.23 -26.73 -37.09
C GLY A 25 -11.73 -26.43 -37.10
N HIS A 26 -11.31 -25.41 -37.84
CA HIS A 26 -9.91 -25.03 -37.97
C HIS A 26 -9.57 -23.85 -37.06
N LEU A 27 -8.58 -24.05 -36.20
CA LEU A 27 -8.22 -23.14 -35.12
C LEU A 27 -6.77 -22.71 -35.27
N ILE A 28 -6.55 -21.41 -35.49
CA ILE A 28 -5.21 -20.82 -35.53
C ILE A 28 -5.03 -19.81 -34.41
N ARG A 29 -3.79 -19.63 -33.95
CA ARG A 29 -3.43 -18.72 -32.87
C ARG A 29 -2.28 -17.80 -33.29
N TYR A 30 -2.34 -16.51 -32.95
CA TYR A 30 -1.28 -15.53 -33.28
C TYR A 30 -1.05 -14.48 -32.18
N SER A 31 0.18 -13.95 -32.08
CA SER A 31 0.52 -12.88 -31.13
C SER A 31 0.12 -11.51 -31.68
N LEU A 32 -0.55 -10.69 -30.87
CA LEU A 32 -0.90 -9.30 -31.23
C LEU A 32 0.14 -8.26 -30.78
N VAL A 33 1.16 -8.63 -29.98
CA VAL A 33 2.13 -7.64 -29.48
C VAL A 33 3.23 -7.43 -30.51
N GLY A 34 3.11 -6.37 -31.30
CA GLY A 34 4.22 -5.71 -32.00
C GLY A 34 4.52 -6.12 -33.45
N ASP A 35 3.87 -7.15 -34.01
CA ASP A 35 4.13 -7.57 -35.40
C ASP A 35 2.85 -8.08 -36.08
N ALA A 36 2.17 -7.22 -36.86
CA ALA A 36 1.10 -7.65 -37.76
C ALA A 36 1.57 -8.74 -38.75
N GLY A 37 2.88 -8.73 -39.09
CA GLY A 37 3.53 -9.71 -39.96
C GLY A 37 3.58 -11.14 -39.40
N GLY A 38 3.44 -11.33 -38.07
CA GLY A 38 3.41 -12.66 -37.47
C GLY A 38 2.11 -13.44 -37.72
N SER A 39 1.00 -12.75 -38.00
CA SER A 39 -0.31 -13.38 -38.21
C SER A 39 -0.42 -14.08 -39.58
N ALA A 40 0.15 -13.46 -40.62
CA ALA A 40 0.18 -14.00 -41.98
C ALA A 40 0.99 -15.29 -42.03
N GLY A 41 2.21 -15.30 -41.47
CA GLY A 41 3.05 -16.51 -41.47
C GLY A 41 2.44 -17.70 -40.71
N GLN A 42 1.61 -17.45 -39.69
CA GLN A 42 0.89 -18.52 -38.97
C GLN A 42 -0.32 -19.04 -39.77
N ARG A 43 -1.04 -18.15 -40.48
CA ARG A 43 -2.08 -18.56 -41.46
C ARG A 43 -1.46 -19.40 -42.57
N ASP A 44 -0.35 -18.94 -43.16
CA ASP A 44 0.37 -19.65 -44.21
C ASP A 44 0.82 -21.04 -43.75
N SER A 45 1.32 -21.15 -42.51
CA SER A 45 1.69 -22.44 -41.92
C SER A 45 0.48 -23.38 -41.83
N HIS A 46 -0.68 -22.88 -41.37
CA HIS A 46 -1.91 -23.69 -41.31
C HIS A 46 -2.40 -24.10 -42.71
N PHE A 47 -2.42 -23.16 -43.65
CA PHE A 47 -2.81 -23.42 -45.04
C PHE A 47 -1.83 -24.37 -45.75
N SER A 48 -0.55 -24.37 -45.39
CA SER A 48 0.40 -25.35 -45.95
C SER A 48 0.14 -26.78 -45.51
N ILE A 49 -0.41 -26.97 -44.30
CA ILE A 49 -0.72 -28.29 -43.74
C ILE A 49 -2.08 -28.79 -44.25
N TYR A 50 -3.08 -27.90 -44.30
CA TYR A 50 -4.48 -28.26 -44.57
C TYR A 50 -5.00 -27.80 -45.93
N GLY A 51 -4.15 -27.24 -46.80
CA GLY A 51 -4.55 -26.67 -48.09
C GLY A 51 -5.06 -27.68 -49.13
N GLY A 52 -5.04 -28.98 -48.82
CA GLY A 52 -5.73 -30.01 -49.61
C GLY A 52 -7.25 -30.00 -49.44
N ASP A 53 -7.77 -29.35 -48.40
CA ASP A 53 -9.20 -29.13 -48.20
C ASP A 53 -9.69 -27.95 -49.09
N PRO A 54 -10.71 -28.14 -49.95
CA PRO A 54 -11.16 -27.13 -50.89
C PRO A 54 -11.71 -25.86 -50.21
N ASP A 55 -12.31 -25.97 -49.03
CA ASP A 55 -12.85 -24.83 -48.29
C ASP A 55 -11.71 -24.04 -47.62
N ILE A 56 -10.67 -24.72 -47.12
CA ILE A 56 -9.44 -24.06 -46.64
C ILE A 56 -8.68 -23.39 -47.78
N ALA A 57 -8.64 -24.01 -48.96
CA ALA A 57 -8.04 -23.43 -50.16
C ALA A 57 -8.81 -22.19 -50.66
N ALA A 58 -10.13 -22.11 -50.42
CA ALA A 58 -10.91 -20.92 -50.69
C ALA A 58 -10.63 -19.80 -49.66
N ILE A 59 -10.52 -20.14 -48.37
CA ILE A 59 -10.21 -19.20 -47.30
C ILE A 59 -8.80 -18.61 -47.46
N SER A 60 -7.83 -19.40 -47.93
CA SER A 60 -6.44 -18.93 -48.12
C SER A 60 -6.29 -17.87 -49.22
N GLN A 61 -7.31 -17.69 -50.07
CA GLN A 61 -7.33 -16.64 -51.10
C GLN A 61 -7.83 -15.30 -50.57
N PHE A 62 -8.30 -15.22 -49.31
CA PHE A 62 -8.76 -13.97 -48.73
C PHE A 62 -7.57 -13.03 -48.48
N PRO A 63 -7.68 -11.74 -48.83
CA PRO A 63 -6.59 -10.79 -48.65
C PRO A 63 -6.25 -10.60 -47.17
N ASP A 64 -4.99 -10.30 -46.84
CA ASP A 64 -4.57 -10.08 -45.45
C ASP A 64 -5.36 -8.97 -44.75
N ALA A 65 -5.81 -7.95 -45.50
CA ALA A 65 -6.67 -6.87 -45.00
C ALA A 65 -8.04 -7.37 -44.49
N ALA A 66 -8.56 -8.50 -45.00
CA ALA A 66 -9.81 -9.09 -44.50
C ALA A 66 -9.66 -9.65 -43.07
N TRP A 67 -8.43 -9.89 -42.63
CA TRP A 67 -8.08 -10.38 -41.29
C TRP A 67 -7.57 -9.26 -40.37
N ASP A 68 -7.69 -7.99 -40.77
CA ASP A 68 -7.32 -6.83 -39.96
C ASP A 68 -8.53 -6.34 -39.13
N PRO A 69 -8.46 -6.36 -37.78
CA PRO A 69 -9.55 -5.88 -36.94
C PRO A 69 -9.82 -4.37 -37.08
N ALA A 70 -8.88 -3.59 -37.62
CA ALA A 70 -9.09 -2.18 -37.94
C ALA A 70 -9.91 -1.97 -39.23
N GLN A 71 -10.08 -3.02 -40.04
CA GLN A 71 -10.83 -3.00 -41.30
C GLN A 71 -11.95 -4.07 -41.31
N PRO A 72 -12.88 -4.03 -40.33
CA PRO A 72 -13.90 -5.07 -40.17
C PRO A 72 -14.84 -5.18 -41.39
N ASP A 73 -15.03 -4.09 -42.14
CA ASP A 73 -15.88 -4.06 -43.33
C ASP A 73 -15.30 -4.89 -44.48
N VAL A 74 -13.96 -4.90 -44.63
CA VAL A 74 -13.26 -5.75 -45.61
C VAL A 74 -13.40 -7.22 -45.23
N GLY A 75 -13.31 -7.55 -43.94
CA GLY A 75 -13.58 -8.91 -43.46
C GLY A 75 -15.03 -9.35 -43.73
N ALA A 76 -15.98 -8.44 -43.52
CA ALA A 76 -17.41 -8.73 -43.67
C ALA A 76 -17.79 -9.12 -45.11
N THR A 77 -17.13 -8.59 -46.15
CA THR A 77 -17.39 -8.99 -47.55
C THR A 77 -17.03 -10.45 -47.83
N HIS A 78 -16.14 -11.03 -47.02
CA HIS A 78 -15.75 -12.44 -47.08
C HIS A 78 -16.48 -13.30 -46.02
N GLY A 79 -17.48 -12.74 -45.33
CA GLY A 79 -18.22 -13.43 -44.28
C GLY A 79 -17.47 -13.56 -42.96
N ILE A 80 -16.35 -12.85 -42.79
CA ILE A 80 -15.58 -12.85 -41.54
C ILE A 80 -16.30 -11.98 -40.51
N THR A 81 -16.46 -12.53 -39.31
CA THR A 81 -17.08 -11.86 -38.18
C THR A 81 -16.11 -11.80 -37.01
N TRP A 82 -15.95 -10.61 -36.41
CA TRP A 82 -15.09 -10.41 -35.24
C TRP A 82 -15.82 -10.68 -33.93
N ILE A 83 -15.13 -11.42 -33.05
CA ILE A 83 -15.54 -11.81 -31.70
C ILE A 83 -14.70 -11.00 -30.70
N THR A 84 -15.37 -10.35 -29.76
CA THR A 84 -14.77 -9.61 -28.65
C THR A 84 -14.80 -10.42 -27.35
N MET A 85 -14.10 -9.97 -26.31
CA MET A 85 -14.10 -10.66 -25.02
C MET A 85 -15.51 -10.71 -24.40
N ALA A 86 -16.26 -9.62 -24.46
CA ALA A 86 -17.63 -9.53 -23.97
C ALA A 86 -18.62 -10.43 -24.74
N ASP A 87 -18.28 -10.86 -25.96
CA ASP A 87 -19.13 -11.78 -26.72
C ASP A 87 -19.07 -13.21 -26.17
N LEU A 88 -17.99 -13.61 -25.47
CA LEU A 88 -17.79 -15.00 -25.04
C LEU A 88 -18.68 -15.43 -23.87
N HIS A 89 -18.98 -14.53 -22.94
CA HIS A 89 -19.73 -14.83 -21.71
C HIS A 89 -20.35 -13.56 -21.12
N HIS A 90 -21.47 -13.67 -20.41
CA HIS A 90 -22.16 -12.52 -19.82
C HIS A 90 -21.36 -11.79 -18.73
N ASP A 91 -20.46 -12.50 -18.04
CA ASP A 91 -19.54 -11.93 -17.04
C ASP A 91 -18.21 -11.43 -17.64
N ALA A 92 -17.97 -11.67 -18.94
CA ALA A 92 -16.76 -11.20 -19.59
C ALA A 92 -16.90 -9.71 -19.97
N THR A 93 -15.86 -8.92 -19.72
CA THR A 93 -15.80 -7.50 -20.07
C THR A 93 -14.66 -7.26 -21.06
N GLY A 94 -14.88 -6.35 -22.02
CA GLY A 94 -13.87 -5.98 -23.03
C GLY A 94 -14.42 -6.02 -24.46
N HIS A 95 -14.20 -4.94 -25.21
CA HIS A 95 -14.66 -4.77 -26.60
C HIS A 95 -13.54 -4.91 -27.63
N GLU A 96 -12.34 -5.30 -27.20
CA GLU A 96 -11.23 -5.58 -28.09
C GLU A 96 -11.48 -6.87 -28.89
N PRO A 97 -11.18 -6.91 -30.20
CA PRO A 97 -11.28 -8.13 -31.00
C PRO A 97 -10.27 -9.17 -30.51
N ILE A 98 -10.77 -10.37 -30.17
CA ILE A 98 -9.95 -11.49 -29.69
C ILE A 98 -9.91 -12.67 -30.65
N ALA A 99 -10.87 -12.76 -31.57
CA ALA A 99 -10.87 -13.75 -32.65
C ALA A 99 -11.69 -13.27 -33.86
N ALA A 100 -11.30 -13.70 -35.05
CA ALA A 100 -12.12 -13.63 -36.25
C ALA A 100 -12.66 -15.03 -36.58
N VAL A 101 -13.92 -15.14 -37.01
CA VAL A 101 -14.54 -16.40 -37.42
C VAL A 101 -15.15 -16.28 -38.82
N VAL A 102 -15.02 -17.34 -39.62
CA VAL A 102 -15.72 -17.49 -40.90
C VAL A 102 -16.16 -18.95 -41.08
N CYS A 103 -17.33 -19.15 -41.68
CA CYS A 103 -17.79 -20.47 -42.11
C CYS A 103 -17.82 -20.51 -43.64
N VAL A 104 -17.07 -21.43 -44.25
CA VAL A 104 -17.06 -21.67 -45.70
C VAL A 104 -17.28 -23.16 -45.91
N GLY A 105 -18.34 -23.52 -46.65
CA GLY A 105 -18.70 -24.90 -46.90
C GLY A 105 -18.86 -25.72 -45.61
N ASP A 106 -18.05 -26.77 -45.48
CA ASP A 106 -18.03 -27.70 -44.36
C ASP A 106 -17.00 -27.31 -43.26
N VAL A 107 -16.33 -26.16 -43.43
CA VAL A 107 -15.29 -25.66 -42.52
C VAL A 107 -15.77 -24.43 -41.75
N VAL A 108 -15.50 -24.42 -40.44
CA VAL A 108 -15.45 -23.19 -39.65
C VAL A 108 -14.00 -22.88 -39.28
N PHE A 109 -13.54 -21.69 -39.65
CA PHE A 109 -12.17 -21.23 -39.42
C PHE A 109 -12.16 -20.11 -38.40
N LEU A 110 -11.34 -20.24 -37.37
CA LEU A 110 -11.14 -19.24 -36.33
C LEU A 110 -9.69 -18.79 -36.28
N ASN A 111 -9.49 -17.48 -36.39
CA ASN A 111 -8.22 -16.81 -36.20
C ASN A 111 -8.16 -16.13 -34.84
N ILE A 112 -7.46 -16.73 -33.87
CA ILE A 112 -7.55 -16.41 -32.44
C ILE A 112 -6.27 -15.71 -31.96
N THR A 113 -6.43 -14.68 -31.12
CA THR A 113 -5.31 -13.94 -30.53
C THR A 113 -4.73 -14.67 -29.31
N LEU A 114 -3.40 -14.72 -29.15
CA LEU A 114 -2.76 -15.35 -27.99
C LEU A 114 -3.07 -14.62 -26.67
N SER A 115 -3.39 -13.33 -26.70
CA SER A 115 -3.82 -12.58 -25.51
C SER A 115 -5.09 -13.17 -24.87
N SER A 116 -5.94 -13.82 -25.66
CA SER A 116 -7.15 -14.50 -25.15
C SER A 116 -6.85 -15.75 -24.30
N THR A 117 -5.62 -16.30 -24.37
CA THR A 117 -5.18 -17.41 -23.49
C THR A 117 -4.79 -16.94 -22.09
N ILE A 118 -4.56 -15.64 -21.89
CA ILE A 118 -4.10 -15.04 -20.63
C ILE A 118 -5.28 -14.45 -19.86
N LYS A 119 -6.31 -13.96 -20.55
CA LYS A 119 -7.48 -13.31 -19.94
C LYS A 119 -8.47 -14.35 -19.43
N HIS A 120 -8.68 -14.39 -18.12
CA HIS A 120 -9.63 -15.28 -17.46
C HIS A 120 -11.02 -14.65 -17.38
N ILE A 121 -12.06 -15.46 -17.64
CA ILE A 121 -13.47 -15.12 -17.42
C ILE A 121 -13.85 -15.71 -16.08
N VAL A 122 -14.22 -14.84 -15.14
CA VAL A 122 -14.73 -15.26 -13.84
C VAL A 122 -16.09 -15.90 -14.04
N ARG A 123 -16.24 -17.16 -13.63
CA ARG A 123 -17.49 -17.91 -13.78
C ARG A 123 -18.14 -18.12 -12.42
N LEU A 124 -19.42 -17.77 -12.31
CA LEU A 124 -20.21 -18.04 -11.09
C LEU A 124 -20.51 -19.54 -10.91
N ASP A 125 -20.39 -20.34 -11.97
CA ASP A 125 -20.79 -21.74 -12.04
C ASP A 125 -19.63 -22.74 -12.14
N GLY A 126 -18.37 -22.28 -12.05
CA GLY A 126 -17.19 -23.15 -12.17
C GLY A 126 -15.86 -22.42 -11.99
N GLU A 127 -14.75 -23.09 -12.31
CA GLU A 127 -13.42 -22.47 -12.28
C GLU A 127 -13.26 -21.40 -13.37
N ASP A 128 -12.39 -20.42 -13.11
CA ASP A 128 -12.08 -19.33 -14.03
C ASP A 128 -11.41 -19.87 -15.30
N LEU A 129 -12.13 -19.87 -16.41
CA LEU A 129 -11.62 -20.34 -17.70
C LEU A 129 -11.09 -19.18 -18.53
N ASN A 130 -9.98 -19.39 -19.24
CA ASN A 130 -9.51 -18.39 -20.21
C ASN A 130 -10.42 -18.30 -21.45
N GLY A 131 -10.31 -17.19 -22.17
CA GLY A 131 -11.12 -16.90 -23.35
C GLY A 131 -11.04 -17.97 -24.44
N VAL A 132 -9.87 -18.55 -24.70
CA VAL A 132 -9.71 -19.64 -25.70
C VAL A 132 -10.50 -20.88 -25.31
N THR A 133 -10.41 -21.33 -24.05
CA THR A 133 -11.17 -22.48 -23.56
C THR A 133 -12.68 -22.24 -23.74
N VAL A 134 -13.18 -21.06 -23.35
CA VAL A 134 -14.61 -20.74 -23.46
C VAL A 134 -15.06 -20.68 -24.91
N LEU A 135 -14.25 -20.11 -25.81
CA LEU A 135 -14.53 -20.04 -27.24
C LEU A 135 -14.62 -21.43 -27.88
N VAL A 136 -13.62 -22.30 -27.64
CA VAL A 136 -13.60 -23.67 -28.20
C VAL A 136 -14.74 -24.52 -27.64
N MET A 137 -15.02 -24.43 -26.34
CA MET A 137 -16.15 -25.15 -25.72
C MET A 137 -17.49 -24.68 -26.28
N SER A 138 -17.63 -23.38 -26.53
CA SER A 138 -18.83 -22.81 -27.14
C SER A 138 -18.98 -23.23 -28.60
N LEU A 139 -17.89 -23.29 -29.37
CA LEU A 139 -17.87 -23.80 -30.74
C LEU A 139 -18.37 -25.26 -30.80
N LEU A 140 -17.84 -26.13 -29.95
CA LEU A 140 -18.23 -27.54 -29.85
C LEU A 140 -19.69 -27.74 -29.43
N ASN A 141 -20.23 -26.83 -28.61
CA ASN A 141 -21.65 -26.84 -28.23
C ASN A 141 -22.55 -26.28 -29.33
N HIS A 142 -22.09 -25.24 -30.05
CA HIS A 142 -22.87 -24.54 -31.06
C HIS A 142 -23.08 -25.41 -32.30
N PHE A 143 -22.01 -26.06 -32.79
CA PHE A 143 -22.03 -26.90 -33.99
C PHE A 143 -22.00 -28.40 -33.66
N PRO A 144 -23.15 -29.07 -33.53
CA PRO A 144 -23.20 -30.50 -33.25
C PRO A 144 -22.74 -31.37 -34.43
N THR A 145 -22.56 -30.78 -35.60
CA THR A 145 -22.08 -31.42 -36.83
C THR A 145 -20.57 -31.59 -36.86
N LEU A 146 -19.81 -30.89 -36.01
CA LEU A 146 -18.36 -31.04 -35.93
C LEU A 146 -17.97 -32.49 -35.64
N ARG A 147 -16.98 -32.97 -36.40
CA ARG A 147 -16.36 -34.31 -36.31
C ARG A 147 -14.86 -34.22 -36.08
N GLU A 148 -14.25 -33.10 -36.39
CA GLU A 148 -12.86 -32.84 -36.08
C GLU A 148 -12.60 -31.38 -35.75
N VAL A 149 -11.50 -31.16 -35.03
CA VAL A 149 -10.94 -29.85 -34.74
C VAL A 149 -9.45 -29.88 -35.04
N CYS A 150 -8.98 -28.91 -35.83
CA CYS A 150 -7.68 -28.93 -36.49
C CYS A 150 -6.82 -27.73 -36.04
N TRP A 151 -5.56 -27.99 -35.70
CA TRP A 151 -4.57 -27.00 -35.29
C TRP A 151 -3.28 -27.15 -36.10
N ALA A 152 -2.68 -26.01 -36.48
CA ALA A 152 -1.37 -26.02 -37.14
C ALA A 152 -0.25 -26.51 -36.21
N ASP A 153 -0.40 -26.26 -34.91
CA ASP A 153 0.57 -26.68 -33.90
C ASP A 153 0.57 -28.20 -33.71
N ASP A 154 1.73 -28.79 -33.53
CA ASP A 154 1.84 -30.15 -33.00
C ASP A 154 1.41 -30.21 -31.51
N VAL A 155 1.19 -31.42 -31.00
CA VAL A 155 0.76 -31.65 -29.60
C VAL A 155 1.72 -31.00 -28.59
N THR A 156 3.03 -30.98 -28.86
CA THR A 156 4.02 -30.39 -27.95
C THR A 156 3.97 -28.87 -27.91
N ARG A 157 3.66 -28.23 -29.04
CA ARG A 157 3.48 -26.77 -29.14
C ARG A 157 2.14 -26.35 -28.56
N ALA A 158 1.06 -27.07 -28.90
CA ALA A 158 -0.26 -26.81 -28.35
C ALA A 158 -0.30 -26.95 -26.82
N GLY A 159 0.42 -27.94 -26.28
CA GLY A 159 0.52 -28.17 -24.83
C GLY A 159 1.26 -27.09 -24.03
N ARG A 160 1.90 -26.09 -24.67
CA ARG A 160 2.54 -24.93 -24.01
C ARG A 160 1.53 -23.85 -23.60
N ASP A 161 0.37 -23.85 -24.22
CA ASP A 161 -0.64 -22.82 -23.97
C ASP A 161 -1.39 -23.09 -22.68
N ARG A 162 -1.85 -22.01 -22.04
CA ARG A 162 -2.64 -22.08 -20.81
C ARG A 162 -4.11 -22.48 -21.04
N ALA A 163 -4.48 -22.89 -22.25
CA ALA A 163 -5.79 -23.46 -22.54
C ALA A 163 -6.04 -24.65 -21.62
N ASP A 164 -7.29 -24.79 -21.15
CA ASP A 164 -7.66 -25.97 -20.36
C ASP A 164 -7.90 -27.14 -21.31
N TRP A 165 -6.79 -27.74 -21.72
CA TRP A 165 -6.78 -28.88 -22.63
C TRP A 165 -7.53 -30.07 -22.06
N SER A 166 -7.57 -30.23 -20.74
CA SER A 166 -8.31 -31.32 -20.11
C SER A 166 -9.82 -31.20 -20.37
N THR A 167 -10.36 -29.98 -20.25
CA THR A 167 -11.78 -29.70 -20.52
C THR A 167 -12.09 -29.85 -22.01
N ILE A 168 -11.22 -29.35 -22.90
CA ILE A 168 -11.40 -29.45 -24.36
C ILE A 168 -11.33 -30.91 -24.82
N THR A 169 -10.29 -31.66 -24.42
CA THR A 169 -10.11 -33.05 -24.82
C THR A 169 -11.26 -33.92 -24.31
N ASN A 170 -11.68 -33.77 -23.05
CA ASN A 170 -12.84 -34.48 -22.51
C ASN A 170 -14.13 -34.15 -23.28
N LYS A 171 -14.33 -32.90 -23.67
CA LYS A 171 -15.51 -32.51 -24.44
C LYS A 171 -15.50 -33.15 -25.83
N CYS A 172 -14.36 -33.17 -26.49
CA CYS A 172 -14.16 -33.87 -27.76
C CYS A 172 -14.43 -35.38 -27.60
N LYS A 173 -13.96 -36.01 -26.50
CA LYS A 173 -14.23 -37.42 -26.16
C LYS A 173 -15.72 -37.73 -26.10
N ILE A 174 -16.44 -36.93 -25.30
CA ILE A 174 -17.89 -37.10 -25.08
C ILE A 174 -18.67 -36.91 -26.38
N ARG A 175 -18.14 -36.10 -27.29
CA ARG A 175 -18.79 -35.70 -28.54
C ARG A 175 -18.34 -36.53 -29.75
N ASP A 176 -17.41 -37.46 -29.56
CA ASP A 176 -16.78 -38.23 -30.63
C ASP A 176 -16.19 -37.32 -31.74
N VAL A 177 -15.43 -36.31 -31.31
CA VAL A 177 -14.75 -35.35 -32.19
C VAL A 177 -13.26 -35.63 -32.16
N SER A 178 -12.65 -35.92 -33.30
CA SER A 178 -11.21 -36.14 -33.39
C SER A 178 -10.44 -34.82 -33.27
N MET A 179 -9.25 -34.86 -32.68
CA MET A 179 -8.35 -33.70 -32.61
C MET A 179 -7.20 -33.91 -33.59
N VAL A 180 -6.89 -32.90 -34.40
CA VAL A 180 -5.82 -32.97 -35.41
C VAL A 180 -4.78 -31.89 -35.09
N PHE A 181 -3.54 -32.29 -34.79
CA PHE A 181 -2.43 -31.38 -34.47
C PHE A 181 -1.30 -31.57 -35.46
N GLY A 182 -0.85 -30.50 -36.12
CA GLY A 182 0.26 -30.53 -37.09
C GLY A 182 0.01 -31.52 -38.24
N GLY A 183 -1.25 -31.71 -38.62
CA GLY A 183 -1.69 -32.69 -39.63
C GLY A 183 -1.85 -34.14 -39.14
N GLN A 184 -1.45 -34.45 -37.89
CA GLN A 184 -1.67 -35.77 -37.30
C GLN A 184 -3.03 -35.84 -36.60
N ARG A 185 -3.86 -36.83 -36.97
CA ARG A 185 -5.16 -37.11 -36.34
C ARG A 185 -4.96 -37.96 -35.09
N TYR A 186 -5.61 -37.57 -34.00
CA TYR A 186 -5.64 -38.29 -32.73
C TYR A 186 -7.07 -38.73 -32.41
N ASP A 187 -7.25 -40.03 -32.24
CA ASP A 187 -8.52 -40.66 -31.89
C ASP A 187 -8.51 -41.08 -30.42
N GLN A 188 -9.29 -40.41 -29.59
CA GLN A 188 -9.35 -40.67 -28.15
C GLN A 188 -9.99 -42.03 -27.78
N SER A 189 -10.50 -42.79 -28.73
CA SER A 189 -10.86 -44.20 -28.53
C SER A 189 -9.62 -45.11 -28.48
N ILE A 190 -8.48 -44.65 -29.01
CA ILE A 190 -7.20 -45.36 -28.99
C ILE A 190 -6.43 -44.95 -27.73
N PRO A 191 -6.08 -45.89 -26.83
CA PRO A 191 -5.41 -45.56 -25.56
C PRO A 191 -4.08 -44.80 -25.71
N GLY A 192 -3.34 -45.05 -26.80
CA GLY A 192 -2.10 -44.33 -27.11
C GLY A 192 -2.31 -42.86 -27.46
N ASP A 193 -3.36 -42.56 -28.22
CA ASP A 193 -3.73 -41.20 -28.59
C ASP A 193 -4.38 -40.46 -27.43
N GLU A 194 -5.19 -41.16 -26.61
CA GLU A 194 -5.72 -40.62 -25.35
C GLU A 194 -4.58 -40.23 -24.40
N LEU A 195 -3.55 -41.07 -24.26
CA LEU A 195 -2.38 -40.76 -23.45
C LEU A 195 -1.57 -39.58 -24.03
N ALA A 196 -1.39 -39.53 -25.36
CA ALA A 196 -0.68 -38.45 -26.04
C ALA A 196 -1.41 -37.10 -25.88
N LEU A 197 -2.74 -37.10 -26.01
CA LEU A 197 -3.58 -35.92 -25.77
C LEU A 197 -3.68 -35.58 -24.27
N GLY A 198 -3.61 -36.57 -23.38
CA GLY A 198 -3.51 -36.37 -21.93
C GLY A 198 -2.23 -35.66 -21.49
N ALA A 199 -1.19 -35.66 -22.33
CA ALA A 199 0.03 -34.90 -22.12
C ALA A 199 -0.11 -33.40 -22.49
N LEU A 200 -1.19 -32.99 -23.17
CA LEU A 200 -1.49 -31.58 -23.42
C LEU A 200 -1.72 -30.85 -22.09
N GLY A 201 -1.01 -29.75 -21.87
CA GLY A 201 -1.03 -29.00 -20.60
C GLY A 201 -0.04 -29.52 -19.54
N LEU A 202 0.36 -30.80 -19.56
CA LEU A 202 1.46 -31.32 -18.72
C LEU A 202 2.82 -30.81 -19.21
N VAL A 203 3.03 -30.77 -20.54
CA VAL A 203 4.28 -30.30 -21.16
C VAL A 203 4.48 -28.78 -21.01
N GLY A 204 3.40 -28.00 -20.85
CA GLY A 204 3.47 -26.57 -20.55
C GLY A 204 3.96 -26.26 -19.14
N GLY A 205 3.74 -27.17 -18.18
CA GLY A 205 4.28 -27.08 -16.82
C GLY A 205 5.75 -27.54 -16.71
N SER A 206 6.20 -28.41 -17.61
CA SER A 206 7.55 -28.97 -17.64
C SER A 206 8.22 -28.75 -19.00
N ASP A 207 8.67 -27.52 -19.24
CA ASP A 207 9.55 -27.16 -20.36
C ASP A 207 10.79 -28.10 -20.38
N ASP A 208 11.09 -28.69 -21.53
CA ASP A 208 12.10 -29.74 -21.72
C ASP A 208 13.50 -29.29 -21.23
N PRO A 209 14.08 -29.94 -20.21
CA PRO A 209 15.42 -29.65 -19.70
C PRO A 209 16.51 -29.70 -20.79
N ASN A 210 16.37 -30.55 -21.81
CA ASN A 210 17.35 -30.65 -22.90
C ASN A 210 17.29 -29.44 -23.83
N ARG A 211 16.09 -28.96 -24.15
CA ARG A 211 15.91 -27.71 -24.89
C ARG A 211 16.47 -26.52 -24.11
N ARG A 212 16.16 -26.40 -22.81
CA ARG A 212 16.72 -25.34 -21.95
C ARG A 212 18.24 -25.38 -21.91
N ARG A 213 18.83 -26.58 -21.74
CA ARG A 213 20.28 -26.80 -21.85
C ARG A 213 20.87 -26.32 -23.17
N ARG A 214 20.21 -26.62 -24.30
CA ARG A 214 20.65 -26.15 -25.62
C ARG A 214 20.53 -24.63 -25.77
N MET A 215 19.45 -24.01 -25.33
CA MET A 215 19.24 -22.55 -25.46
C MET A 215 20.16 -21.75 -24.54
N THR A 216 20.19 -22.08 -23.24
CA THR A 216 21.06 -21.43 -22.25
C THR A 216 22.53 -21.70 -22.59
N GLY A 217 22.89 -22.92 -23.00
CA GLY A 217 24.24 -23.27 -23.46
C GLY A 217 24.66 -22.50 -24.71
N LYS A 218 23.77 -22.35 -25.71
CA LYS A 218 24.05 -21.54 -26.92
C LYS A 218 24.25 -20.07 -26.59
N ARG A 219 23.46 -19.51 -25.66
CA ARG A 219 23.61 -18.12 -25.18
C ARG A 219 24.93 -17.91 -24.45
N LEU A 220 25.28 -18.85 -23.57
CA LEU A 220 26.53 -18.86 -22.82
C LEU A 220 27.75 -18.91 -23.76
N MET A 221 27.75 -19.82 -24.72
CA MET A 221 28.81 -19.96 -25.73
C MET A 221 28.97 -18.69 -26.58
N LYS A 222 27.86 -18.14 -27.10
CA LYS A 222 27.88 -16.89 -27.88
C LYS A 222 28.51 -15.74 -27.09
N TYR A 223 28.17 -15.62 -25.81
CA TYR A 223 28.73 -14.58 -24.94
C TYR A 223 30.22 -14.80 -24.64
N LYS A 224 30.62 -16.03 -24.34
CA LYS A 224 32.03 -16.41 -24.13
C LYS A 224 32.89 -16.12 -25.37
N ALA A 225 32.34 -16.33 -26.57
CA ALA A 225 32.98 -15.99 -27.84
C ALA A 225 33.04 -14.46 -28.15
N GLY A 226 32.59 -13.60 -27.24
CA GLY A 226 32.63 -12.14 -27.42
C GLY A 226 31.43 -11.57 -28.15
N GLY A 227 30.29 -12.25 -28.09
CA GLY A 227 29.00 -11.80 -28.59
C GLY A 227 28.19 -10.98 -27.60
N ALA A 228 27.31 -10.12 -28.12
CA ALA A 228 26.39 -9.28 -27.37
C ALA A 228 25.01 -9.95 -27.23
N ALA A 229 24.86 -10.89 -26.29
CA ALA A 229 23.56 -11.50 -25.97
C ALA A 229 22.65 -10.57 -25.12
N LEU A 230 22.51 -9.33 -25.56
CA LEU A 230 21.82 -8.19 -24.92
C LEU A 230 20.90 -7.53 -25.93
N ALA A 231 19.83 -6.89 -25.45
CA ALA A 231 19.13 -5.92 -26.27
C ALA A 231 20.02 -4.68 -26.44
N GLU A 232 19.87 -3.95 -27.55
CA GLU A 232 20.71 -2.79 -27.86
C GLU A 232 20.58 -1.68 -26.81
N LEU A 233 19.37 -1.46 -26.28
CA LEU A 233 19.10 -0.55 -25.16
C LEU A 233 19.75 -0.99 -23.84
N GLN A 234 20.19 -2.25 -23.72
CA GLN A 234 20.89 -2.77 -22.53
C GLN A 234 22.41 -2.85 -22.72
N MET A 235 22.92 -2.46 -23.88
CA MET A 235 24.35 -2.43 -24.14
C MET A 235 25.03 -1.34 -23.28
N PRO A 236 26.24 -1.59 -22.76
CA PRO A 236 27.06 -0.54 -22.16
C PRO A 236 27.25 0.65 -23.12
N TYR A 237 27.28 1.86 -22.57
CA TYR A 237 27.56 3.07 -23.35
C TYR A 237 28.94 2.94 -24.04
N GLY A 238 29.02 3.41 -25.29
CA GLY A 238 30.19 3.23 -26.16
C GLY A 238 30.08 2.05 -27.14
N TRP A 239 29.13 1.13 -26.95
CA TRP A 239 28.87 0.03 -27.89
C TRP A 239 27.42 -0.03 -28.39
N CYS A 240 27.24 -0.47 -29.64
CA CYS A 240 25.98 -0.85 -30.28
C CYS A 240 26.09 -2.25 -30.90
N HIS A 241 25.01 -2.73 -31.53
CA HIS A 241 25.11 -3.90 -32.39
C HIS A 241 25.65 -3.49 -33.76
N LYS A 242 26.63 -4.25 -34.26
CA LYS A 242 27.13 -4.08 -35.62
C LYS A 242 25.97 -4.13 -36.61
N LYS A 243 25.87 -3.12 -37.47
CA LYS A 243 24.81 -3.04 -38.49
C LYS A 243 25.35 -3.40 -39.87
N ASP A 244 24.52 -4.06 -40.67
CA ASP A 244 24.79 -4.23 -42.09
C ASP A 244 24.46 -2.94 -42.88
N LYS A 245 24.71 -2.97 -44.19
CA LYS A 245 24.40 -1.85 -45.11
C LYS A 245 22.91 -1.46 -45.16
N HIS A 246 22.00 -2.26 -44.59
CA HIS A 246 20.57 -2.02 -44.52
C HIS A 246 20.11 -1.62 -43.11
N GLY A 247 21.04 -1.39 -42.18
CA GLY A 247 20.72 -1.01 -40.80
C GLY A 247 20.25 -2.18 -39.92
N ARG A 248 20.39 -3.44 -40.38
CA ARG A 248 20.01 -4.64 -39.62
C ARG A 248 21.19 -5.14 -38.80
N SER A 249 20.91 -5.66 -37.60
CA SER A 249 21.96 -6.21 -36.74
C SER A 249 22.60 -7.45 -37.37
N VAL A 250 23.93 -7.52 -37.36
CA VAL A 250 24.71 -8.65 -37.90
C VAL A 250 24.82 -9.75 -36.85
N GLU A 251 24.47 -10.98 -37.24
CA GLU A 251 24.72 -12.19 -36.46
C GLU A 251 25.85 -13.03 -37.06
N GLU A 252 26.92 -13.27 -36.31
CA GLU A 252 28.00 -14.20 -36.66
C GLU A 252 27.78 -15.55 -35.99
N GLY A 253 27.87 -16.67 -36.71
CA GLY A 253 27.43 -18.00 -36.23
C GLY A 253 27.83 -18.36 -34.79
N ASN A 254 29.10 -18.16 -34.44
CA ASN A 254 29.63 -18.50 -33.11
C ASN A 254 29.49 -17.38 -32.06
N ARG A 255 29.31 -16.12 -32.47
CA ARG A 255 29.20 -14.95 -31.56
C ARG A 255 27.75 -14.46 -31.39
N GLY A 256 26.83 -14.83 -32.29
CA GLY A 256 25.52 -14.18 -32.39
C GLY A 256 25.67 -12.71 -32.76
N LEU A 257 24.91 -11.85 -32.11
CA LEU A 257 24.98 -10.40 -32.30
C LEU A 257 26.38 -9.89 -31.94
N VAL A 258 26.98 -9.10 -32.82
CA VAL A 258 28.36 -8.61 -32.68
C VAL A 258 28.36 -7.20 -32.07
N PRO A 259 29.08 -6.95 -30.97
CA PRO A 259 29.25 -5.62 -30.44
C PRO A 259 30.20 -4.80 -31.33
N GLU A 260 29.82 -3.56 -31.65
CA GLU A 260 30.63 -2.59 -32.37
C GLU A 260 30.80 -1.35 -31.49
N ALA A 261 32.04 -0.85 -31.38
CA ALA A 261 32.34 0.35 -30.63
C ALA A 261 32.01 1.59 -31.47
N GLN A 262 31.45 2.61 -30.82
CA GLN A 262 31.06 3.89 -31.44
C GLN A 262 32.21 4.91 -31.30
N PRO A 263 32.91 5.27 -32.39
CA PRO A 263 34.01 6.24 -32.32
C PRO A 263 33.60 7.61 -31.76
N GLU A 264 32.39 8.07 -32.07
CA GLU A 264 31.82 9.34 -31.60
C GLU A 264 31.67 9.42 -30.08
N MET A 265 31.62 8.28 -29.38
CA MET A 265 31.51 8.21 -27.92
C MET A 265 32.85 8.38 -27.20
N ALA A 266 33.98 8.34 -27.92
CA ALA A 266 35.31 8.45 -27.32
C ALA A 266 35.53 9.74 -26.49
N PRO A 267 35.25 10.96 -27.01
CA PRO A 267 35.40 12.18 -26.23
C PRO A 267 34.46 12.24 -25.01
N VAL A 268 33.24 11.69 -25.13
CA VAL A 268 32.25 11.64 -24.04
C VAL A 268 32.74 10.74 -22.90
N ILE A 269 33.17 9.52 -23.23
CA ILE A 269 33.67 8.56 -22.26
C ILE A 269 34.92 9.11 -21.55
N ALA A 270 35.87 9.67 -22.30
CA ALA A 270 37.09 10.24 -21.73
C ALA A 270 36.80 11.39 -20.75
N SER A 271 35.91 12.30 -21.13
CA SER A 271 35.49 13.41 -20.27
C SER A 271 34.83 12.93 -18.97
N LEU A 272 33.89 11.98 -19.05
CA LEU A 272 33.13 11.51 -17.88
C LEU A 272 33.98 10.65 -16.93
N TYR A 273 34.86 9.81 -17.47
CA TYR A 273 35.79 9.02 -16.65
C TYR A 273 36.78 9.91 -15.91
N GLN A 274 37.30 10.95 -16.57
CA GLN A 274 38.19 11.92 -15.93
C GLN A 274 37.46 12.70 -14.82
N ALA A 275 36.27 13.25 -15.11
CA ALA A 275 35.44 13.97 -14.13
C ALA A 275 35.14 13.11 -12.89
N HIS A 276 34.78 11.84 -13.09
CA HIS A 276 34.53 10.92 -11.99
C HIS A 276 35.81 10.56 -11.22
N ALA A 277 36.96 10.41 -11.89
CA ALA A 277 38.24 10.19 -11.21
C ALA A 277 38.67 11.41 -10.37
N ASP A 278 38.40 12.62 -10.83
CA ASP A 278 38.78 13.88 -10.19
C ASP A 278 37.91 14.27 -8.99
N GLY A 279 36.84 13.53 -8.72
CA GLY A 279 35.98 13.77 -7.55
C GLY A 279 34.73 14.61 -7.84
N GLU A 280 34.39 14.89 -9.10
CA GLU A 280 33.17 15.66 -9.43
C GLU A 280 31.91 15.00 -8.87
N THR A 281 30.89 15.81 -8.57
CA THR A 281 29.62 15.32 -8.01
C THR A 281 28.79 14.61 -9.08
N TYR A 282 27.86 13.74 -8.67
CA TYR A 282 26.99 13.06 -9.63
C TYR A 282 26.03 14.02 -10.34
N GLN A 283 25.71 15.16 -9.73
CA GLN A 283 24.96 16.27 -10.32
C GLN A 283 25.73 16.90 -11.48
N ASP A 284 27.01 17.22 -11.27
CA ASP A 284 27.87 17.80 -12.30
C ASP A 284 28.06 16.82 -13.47
N ILE A 285 28.27 15.54 -13.16
CA ILE A 285 28.36 14.47 -14.16
C ILE A 285 27.04 14.33 -14.94
N THR A 286 25.88 14.45 -14.28
CA THR A 286 24.56 14.43 -14.95
C THR A 286 24.37 15.65 -15.85
N ALA A 287 24.81 16.84 -15.43
CA ALA A 287 24.77 18.04 -16.27
C ALA A 287 25.63 17.89 -17.53
N ARG A 288 26.83 17.29 -17.42
CA ARG A 288 27.67 16.95 -18.58
C ARG A 288 26.98 15.94 -19.50
N LEU A 289 26.39 14.88 -18.94
CA LEU A 289 25.64 13.88 -19.71
C LEU A 289 24.45 14.51 -20.46
N ALA A 290 23.71 15.43 -19.84
CA ALA A 290 22.62 16.16 -20.48
C ALA A 290 23.10 17.09 -21.59
N ALA A 291 24.28 17.72 -21.45
CA ALA A 291 24.89 18.52 -22.51
C ALA A 291 25.28 17.66 -23.72
N TYR A 292 25.95 16.52 -23.49
CA TYR A 292 26.27 15.56 -24.56
C TYR A 292 25.03 14.95 -25.21
N GLU A 293 23.94 14.80 -24.46
CA GLU A 293 22.65 14.35 -24.98
C GLU A 293 21.99 15.40 -25.88
N ALA A 294 22.08 16.69 -25.53
CA ALA A 294 21.62 17.79 -26.37
C ALA A 294 22.40 17.88 -27.70
N GLU A 295 23.69 17.53 -27.68
CA GLU A 295 24.55 17.42 -28.87
C GLU A 295 24.33 16.11 -29.66
N ARG A 296 23.43 15.23 -29.21
CA ARG A 296 23.15 13.90 -29.79
C ARG A 296 24.35 12.96 -29.81
N LEU A 297 25.37 13.22 -28.98
CA LEU A 297 26.52 12.34 -28.82
C LEU A 297 26.19 11.13 -27.94
N ILE A 298 25.21 11.26 -27.04
CA ILE A 298 24.72 10.16 -26.21
C ILE A 298 23.19 10.22 -26.14
N VAL A 299 22.55 9.07 -25.96
CA VAL A 299 21.12 8.99 -25.63
C VAL A 299 21.00 8.15 -24.38
N ARG A 300 20.29 8.63 -23.36
CA ARG A 300 20.04 7.85 -22.16
C ARG A 300 19.30 6.56 -22.53
N ARG A 301 19.86 5.43 -22.10
CA ARG A 301 19.32 4.11 -22.39
C ARG A 301 18.45 3.64 -21.23
N ASP A 302 17.15 3.56 -21.46
CA ASP A 302 16.17 2.97 -20.54
C ASP A 302 15.24 2.05 -21.34
N HIS A 303 15.11 0.80 -20.89
CA HIS A 303 14.32 -0.23 -21.56
C HIS A 303 12.86 -0.23 -21.10
N THR A 304 12.52 0.59 -20.10
CA THR A 304 11.18 0.71 -19.51
C THR A 304 10.50 2.03 -19.89
N ASP A 305 11.26 3.10 -20.13
CA ASP A 305 10.77 4.40 -20.60
C ASP A 305 11.69 4.94 -21.70
N LEU A 306 11.24 4.87 -22.96
CA LEU A 306 12.03 5.32 -24.12
C LEU A 306 12.19 6.85 -24.19
N ASP A 307 11.37 7.60 -23.44
CA ASP A 307 11.41 9.07 -23.37
C ASP A 307 12.24 9.57 -22.16
N ASN A 308 12.97 8.67 -21.49
CA ASN A 308 13.79 9.01 -20.34
C ASN A 308 15.12 9.61 -20.80
N THR A 309 15.36 10.89 -20.50
CA THR A 309 16.57 11.65 -20.88
C THR A 309 17.44 11.98 -19.66
N PHE A 310 18.72 12.30 -19.85
CA PHE A 310 19.58 12.82 -18.78
C PHE A 310 19.12 14.21 -18.32
N ALA A 311 18.60 15.04 -19.22
CA ALA A 311 18.04 16.34 -18.88
C ALA A 311 16.88 16.26 -17.86
N ARG A 312 16.05 15.21 -17.91
CA ARG A 312 14.96 14.98 -16.94
C ARG A 312 15.44 14.69 -15.51
N ALA A 313 16.70 14.30 -15.34
CA ALA A 313 17.28 14.04 -14.02
C ALA A 313 17.83 15.32 -13.34
N LEU A 314 17.98 16.43 -14.08
CA LEU A 314 18.51 17.69 -13.56
C LEU A 314 17.53 18.32 -12.56
N GLY A 315 18.06 18.82 -11.44
CA GLY A 315 17.27 19.44 -10.37
C GLY A 315 16.70 18.47 -9.33
N ASP A 316 16.86 17.16 -9.51
CA ASP A 316 16.62 16.13 -8.50
C ASP A 316 17.92 15.39 -8.20
N ASP A 317 18.43 15.54 -6.98
CA ASP A 317 19.71 14.96 -6.54
C ASP A 317 19.74 13.43 -6.63
N ASN A 318 18.63 12.75 -6.31
CA ASN A 318 18.56 11.30 -6.35
C ASN A 318 18.43 10.79 -7.80
N ALA A 319 17.64 11.48 -8.62
CA ALA A 319 17.52 11.16 -10.04
C ALA A 319 18.85 11.40 -10.77
N SER A 320 19.56 12.49 -10.46
CA SER A 320 20.90 12.79 -10.95
C SER A 320 21.90 11.73 -10.52
N TYR A 321 21.91 11.36 -9.23
CA TYR A 321 22.73 10.27 -8.72
C TYR A 321 22.53 8.97 -9.49
N GLY A 322 21.26 8.54 -9.65
CA GLY A 322 20.93 7.32 -10.39
C GLY A 322 21.32 7.38 -11.87
N ALA A 323 21.05 8.51 -12.53
CA ALA A 323 21.35 8.72 -13.93
C ALA A 323 22.85 8.68 -14.21
N ALA A 324 23.65 9.47 -13.51
CA ALA A 324 25.10 9.48 -13.67
C ALA A 324 25.75 8.15 -13.25
N LYS A 325 25.35 7.57 -12.12
CA LYS A 325 25.92 6.29 -11.65
C LYS A 325 25.64 5.13 -12.61
N SER A 326 24.48 5.13 -13.28
CA SER A 326 24.14 4.12 -14.29
C SER A 326 25.08 4.11 -15.49
N PHE A 327 25.84 5.18 -15.74
CA PHE A 327 26.88 5.20 -16.77
C PHE A 327 28.02 4.25 -16.40
N PHE A 328 28.48 4.28 -15.14
CA PHE A 328 29.66 3.54 -14.67
C PHE A 328 29.33 2.16 -14.10
N THR A 329 28.16 1.96 -13.51
CA THR A 329 27.76 0.68 -12.91
C THR A 329 26.40 0.22 -13.41
N ARG A 330 25.98 -0.97 -13.00
CA ARG A 330 24.57 -1.37 -13.06
C ARG A 330 23.92 -0.92 -11.74
N SER A 331 22.91 -0.05 -11.83
CA SER A 331 22.33 0.69 -10.71
C SER A 331 21.55 -0.19 -9.71
N ASP A 332 21.29 -1.44 -10.04
CA ASP A 332 20.44 -2.39 -9.30
C ASP A 332 21.19 -3.45 -8.48
N SER A 333 22.53 -3.45 -8.50
CA SER A 333 23.32 -4.54 -7.92
C SER A 333 24.52 -4.06 -7.10
N ASN A 334 24.29 -3.63 -5.85
CA ASN A 334 25.40 -3.46 -4.90
C ASN A 334 25.90 -4.83 -4.43
N PRO A 335 27.22 -5.05 -4.31
CA PRO A 335 27.76 -6.31 -3.84
C PRO A 335 27.39 -6.54 -2.36
N PRO A 336 27.09 -7.78 -1.95
CA PRO A 336 26.73 -8.11 -0.57
C PRO A 336 27.92 -7.98 0.38
N ALA A 337 29.13 -8.30 -0.08
CA ALA A 337 30.38 -8.04 0.63
C ALA A 337 31.03 -6.77 0.05
N ILE A 338 31.38 -5.84 0.94
CA ILE A 338 32.06 -4.61 0.53
C ILE A 338 33.58 -4.86 0.64
N PRO A 339 34.38 -4.61 -0.41
CA PRO A 339 35.82 -4.87 -0.39
C PRO A 339 36.55 -3.98 0.61
N SER A 340 37.68 -4.48 1.15
CA SER A 340 38.51 -3.73 2.10
C SER A 340 39.34 -2.64 1.40
N ASP A 341 39.83 -1.63 2.14
CA ASP A 341 40.73 -0.63 1.56
C ASP A 341 42.04 -1.24 1.04
N LEU A 342 42.48 -2.34 1.66
CA LEU A 342 43.68 -3.07 1.24
C LEU A 342 43.46 -3.72 -0.12
N ASP A 343 42.31 -4.35 -0.35
CA ASP A 343 41.96 -4.94 -1.65
C ASP A 343 41.82 -3.86 -2.72
N ILE A 344 41.21 -2.72 -2.38
CA ILE A 344 41.11 -1.58 -3.30
C ILE A 344 42.50 -1.02 -3.65
N ALA A 345 43.43 -0.97 -2.68
CA ALA A 345 44.81 -0.53 -2.91
C ALA A 345 45.57 -1.49 -3.84
N ARG A 346 45.48 -2.80 -3.60
CA ARG A 346 46.08 -3.85 -4.45
C ARG A 346 45.56 -3.77 -5.90
N TYR A 347 44.25 -3.57 -6.07
CA TYR A 347 43.68 -3.33 -7.39
C TYR A 347 44.19 -2.03 -8.04
N LEU A 348 44.38 -0.95 -7.29
CA LEU A 348 44.96 0.29 -7.82
C LEU A 348 46.42 0.13 -8.25
N GLU A 349 47.18 -0.74 -7.58
CA GLU A 349 48.59 -1.02 -7.87
C GLU A 349 48.81 -1.87 -9.13
N GLY A 350 47.76 -2.48 -9.67
CA GLY A 350 47.83 -3.18 -10.95
C GLY A 350 47.33 -4.62 -10.94
N GLU A 351 47.06 -5.18 -9.76
CA GLU A 351 46.65 -6.58 -9.61
C GLU A 351 45.36 -6.91 -10.40
N ASP A 352 45.21 -8.17 -10.80
CA ASP A 352 44.04 -8.65 -11.56
C ASP A 352 42.81 -8.65 -10.65
N PRO A 353 41.69 -8.02 -11.06
CA PRO A 353 40.46 -8.04 -10.28
C PRO A 353 39.93 -9.46 -9.97
N ALA A 354 40.30 -10.49 -10.75
CA ALA A 354 39.95 -11.88 -10.44
C ALA A 354 40.65 -12.44 -9.20
N ASP A 355 41.83 -11.91 -8.85
CA ASP A 355 42.65 -12.34 -7.71
C ASP A 355 42.37 -11.53 -6.45
N VAL A 356 41.80 -10.33 -6.61
CA VAL A 356 41.57 -9.36 -5.54
C VAL A 356 40.09 -9.29 -5.12
N PHE A 357 39.16 -9.51 -6.06
CA PHE A 357 37.73 -9.33 -5.83
C PHE A 357 36.90 -10.58 -6.12
N ASP A 358 35.84 -10.76 -5.35
CA ASP A 358 34.83 -11.78 -5.63
C ASP A 358 33.99 -11.45 -6.89
N ALA A 359 33.16 -12.40 -7.32
CA ALA A 359 32.33 -12.23 -8.51
C ALA A 359 31.30 -11.10 -8.37
N ASP A 360 30.80 -10.79 -7.17
CA ASP A 360 29.81 -9.72 -6.94
C ASP A 360 30.44 -8.34 -7.15
N VAL A 361 31.63 -8.13 -6.58
CA VAL A 361 32.40 -6.89 -6.72
C VAL A 361 32.83 -6.71 -8.17
N ARG A 362 33.31 -7.77 -8.84
CA ARG A 362 33.66 -7.75 -10.26
C ARG A 362 32.46 -7.43 -11.16
N PHE A 363 31.27 -7.92 -10.80
CA PHE A 363 30.03 -7.60 -11.51
C PHE A 363 29.62 -6.13 -11.34
N PHE A 364 29.79 -5.56 -10.16
CA PHE A 364 29.48 -4.15 -9.89
C PHE A 364 30.31 -3.19 -10.75
N ILE A 365 31.61 -3.44 -10.90
CA ILE A 365 32.53 -2.62 -11.70
C ILE A 365 32.66 -3.07 -13.17
N ALA A 366 31.82 -4.00 -13.63
CA ALA A 366 32.00 -4.67 -14.93
C ALA A 366 32.01 -3.73 -16.15
N LYS A 367 31.31 -2.59 -16.11
CA LYS A 367 31.34 -1.60 -17.20
C LYS A 367 32.67 -0.84 -17.25
N VAL A 368 33.22 -0.50 -16.08
CA VAL A 368 34.56 0.10 -15.96
C VAL A 368 35.62 -0.88 -16.46
N GLU A 369 35.51 -2.15 -16.08
CA GLU A 369 36.42 -3.20 -16.55
C GLU A 369 36.27 -3.50 -18.04
N LEU A 370 35.06 -3.39 -18.61
CA LEU A 370 34.86 -3.46 -20.04
C LEU A 370 35.60 -2.33 -20.76
N ILE A 371 35.51 -1.08 -20.30
CA ILE A 371 36.28 0.05 -20.85
C ILE A 371 37.79 -0.10 -20.63
N ARG A 372 38.22 -0.79 -19.57
CA ARG A 372 39.66 -0.99 -19.29
C ARG A 372 40.28 -2.11 -20.13
N THR A 373 39.55 -3.19 -20.35
CA THR A 373 40.10 -4.46 -20.89
C THR A 373 39.47 -4.95 -22.18
N GLY A 374 38.34 -4.36 -22.59
CA GLY A 374 37.53 -4.84 -23.72
C GLY A 374 36.70 -6.07 -23.37
N ARG A 375 36.80 -6.62 -22.16
CA ARG A 375 36.11 -7.86 -21.78
C ARG A 375 34.98 -7.55 -20.81
N TYR A 376 33.78 -8.01 -21.14
CA TYR A 376 32.60 -7.72 -20.33
C TYR A 376 32.27 -8.89 -19.39
N PHE A 377 32.37 -8.64 -18.08
CA PHE A 377 31.96 -9.60 -17.06
C PHE A 377 30.45 -9.49 -16.81
N ARG A 378 29.73 -10.61 -16.84
CA ARG A 378 28.27 -10.62 -16.72
C ARG A 378 27.73 -11.88 -16.09
N ARG A 379 26.60 -11.73 -15.39
CA ARG A 379 25.72 -12.82 -14.96
C ARG A 379 24.66 -13.15 -16.00
N LEU A 380 24.66 -14.39 -16.45
CA LEU A 380 23.60 -14.94 -17.30
C LEU A 380 22.70 -15.82 -16.45
N ASN A 381 21.42 -15.45 -16.31
CA ASN A 381 20.46 -16.26 -15.58
C ASN A 381 20.36 -17.67 -16.19
N ASN A 382 20.30 -18.67 -15.32
CA ASN A 382 20.12 -20.05 -15.73
C ASN A 382 18.62 -20.40 -15.68
N ASP A 383 18.06 -20.80 -16.82
CA ASP A 383 16.64 -21.18 -16.91
C ASP A 383 16.43 -22.69 -16.66
N ILE A 384 17.51 -23.45 -16.42
CA ILE A 384 17.49 -24.89 -16.19
C ILE A 384 17.32 -25.16 -14.70
N ARG A 385 16.22 -25.85 -14.36
CA ARG A 385 15.92 -26.25 -12.98
C ARG A 385 16.86 -27.36 -12.51
N GLY A 386 17.40 -27.21 -11.31
CA GLY A 386 18.28 -28.18 -10.65
C GLY A 386 19.58 -27.55 -10.17
N ARG A 387 20.22 -28.16 -9.16
CA ARG A 387 21.52 -27.71 -8.63
C ARG A 387 22.68 -28.38 -9.37
N ASN A 388 23.87 -27.78 -9.26
CA ASN A 388 25.12 -28.27 -9.87
C ASN A 388 25.08 -28.35 -11.42
N ILE A 389 24.26 -27.52 -12.07
CA ILE A 389 24.28 -27.39 -13.53
C ILE A 389 25.64 -26.84 -13.97
N VAL A 390 26.28 -27.55 -14.91
CA VAL A 390 27.51 -27.12 -15.58
C VAL A 390 27.22 -27.06 -17.08
N LEU A 391 27.49 -25.92 -17.69
CA LEU A 391 27.39 -25.71 -19.14
C LEU A 391 28.69 -25.14 -19.67
N ASP A 392 29.22 -25.71 -20.75
CA ASP A 392 30.48 -25.26 -21.39
C ASP A 392 31.66 -25.10 -20.40
N GLY A 393 31.73 -25.98 -19.40
CA GLY A 393 32.75 -25.96 -18.34
C GLY A 393 32.55 -24.89 -17.26
N ILE A 394 31.46 -24.12 -17.31
CA ILE A 394 31.15 -23.08 -16.31
C ILE A 394 30.04 -23.60 -15.38
N PRO A 395 30.31 -23.71 -14.06
CA PRO A 395 29.28 -24.07 -13.10
C PRO A 395 28.33 -22.91 -12.84
N ALA A 396 27.05 -23.21 -12.61
CA ALA A 396 26.08 -22.23 -12.13
C ALA A 396 26.30 -21.93 -10.64
N THR A 397 26.21 -20.65 -10.27
CA THR A 397 26.20 -20.13 -8.91
C THR A 397 24.75 -19.93 -8.45
N TYR A 398 24.42 -20.33 -7.23
CA TYR A 398 23.07 -20.24 -6.66
C TYR A 398 23.05 -19.25 -5.50
N ARG A 399 21.98 -18.45 -5.39
CA ARG A 399 21.87 -17.40 -4.35
C ARG A 399 21.63 -17.98 -2.95
N ASP A 400 20.89 -19.08 -2.87
CA ASP A 400 20.59 -19.80 -1.63
C ASP A 400 20.21 -21.27 -1.90
N ASP A 401 19.73 -21.97 -0.87
CA ASP A 401 19.35 -23.39 -0.95
C ASP A 401 18.02 -23.63 -1.66
N LEU A 402 17.18 -22.60 -1.77
CA LEU A 402 15.88 -22.62 -2.44
C LEU A 402 15.97 -22.14 -3.90
N ASP A 403 17.06 -21.47 -4.27
CA ASP A 403 17.36 -21.10 -5.64
C ASP A 403 17.74 -22.36 -6.43
N GLU A 404 16.76 -22.88 -7.17
CA GLU A 404 16.90 -24.05 -8.04
C GLU A 404 17.39 -23.70 -9.45
N TYR A 405 17.59 -22.42 -9.75
CA TYR A 405 17.93 -21.93 -11.08
C TYR A 405 19.35 -21.36 -11.11
N GLY A 406 19.69 -20.40 -10.23
CA GLY A 406 21.02 -19.81 -10.20
C GLY A 406 21.38 -19.02 -11.48
N TYR A 407 22.67 -18.75 -11.65
CA TYR A 407 23.22 -17.97 -12.77
C TYR A 407 24.66 -18.40 -13.12
N PHE A 408 25.11 -18.07 -14.33
CA PHE A 408 26.49 -18.28 -14.77
C PHE A 408 27.24 -16.95 -14.78
N ASP A 409 28.37 -16.89 -14.06
CA ASP A 409 29.32 -15.79 -14.15
C ASP A 409 30.23 -16.01 -15.36
N VAL A 410 30.18 -15.12 -16.34
CA VAL A 410 30.92 -15.27 -17.61
C VAL A 410 31.69 -14.00 -17.93
N LEU A 411 32.98 -14.19 -18.27
CA LEU A 411 33.81 -13.14 -18.86
C LEU A 411 33.86 -13.35 -20.37
N SER A 412 33.47 -12.34 -21.14
CA SER A 412 33.50 -12.42 -22.60
C SER A 412 34.94 -12.47 -23.15
N ALA A 413 35.09 -12.91 -24.40
CA ALA A 413 36.23 -12.50 -25.23
C ALA A 413 36.20 -10.99 -25.47
N SER A 414 37.33 -10.42 -25.91
CA SER A 414 37.46 -8.98 -26.10
C SER A 414 36.45 -8.47 -27.13
N TRP A 415 35.76 -7.40 -26.76
CA TRP A 415 35.04 -6.52 -27.67
C TRP A 415 36.07 -5.59 -28.31
N GLY A 416 35.83 -5.22 -29.57
CA GLY A 416 36.71 -4.28 -30.28
C GLY A 416 36.62 -2.89 -29.67
N TRP A 417 37.71 -2.14 -29.76
CA TRP A 417 37.73 -0.71 -29.49
C TRP A 417 37.32 0.10 -30.73
N PRO A 418 36.94 1.37 -30.58
CA PRO A 418 36.68 2.21 -31.75
C PRO A 418 37.97 2.45 -32.52
N THR A 419 37.84 2.70 -33.82
CA THR A 419 38.97 3.11 -34.68
C THR A 419 38.89 4.61 -34.98
N ASP A 420 40.03 5.27 -35.09
CA ASP A 420 40.13 6.64 -35.58
C ASP A 420 39.82 6.72 -37.10
N GLU A 421 39.81 7.94 -37.65
CA GLU A 421 39.60 8.18 -39.08
C GLU A 421 40.68 7.56 -39.99
N GLN A 422 41.82 7.15 -39.41
CA GLN A 422 42.95 6.53 -40.09
C GLN A 422 42.92 4.99 -39.96
N GLY A 423 41.93 4.44 -39.27
CA GLY A 423 41.76 3.01 -39.03
C GLY A 423 42.60 2.46 -37.87
N ASN A 424 43.28 3.30 -37.09
CA ASN A 424 43.99 2.87 -35.90
C ASN A 424 43.01 2.66 -34.75
N GLU A 425 43.18 1.57 -34.03
CA GLU A 425 42.41 1.30 -32.82
C GLU A 425 42.70 2.37 -31.76
N ILE A 426 41.66 2.85 -31.06
CA ILE A 426 41.74 3.79 -29.93
C ILE A 426 41.45 2.99 -28.64
N PRO A 427 42.48 2.41 -27.99
CA PRO A 427 42.27 1.55 -26.85
C PRO A 427 41.54 2.30 -25.72
N ARG A 428 40.57 1.64 -25.09
CA ARG A 428 39.83 2.19 -23.93
C ARG A 428 39.14 3.52 -24.23
N PHE A 429 38.78 3.80 -25.48
CA PHE A 429 38.22 5.10 -25.90
C PHE A 429 39.14 6.29 -25.57
N GLY A 430 40.45 6.07 -25.48
CA GLY A 430 41.44 7.09 -25.14
C GLY A 430 41.61 7.32 -23.62
N VAL A 431 40.94 6.54 -22.78
CA VAL A 431 41.05 6.65 -21.31
C VAL A 431 42.31 5.93 -20.80
N PRO A 432 43.18 6.59 -20.01
CA PRO A 432 44.32 5.92 -19.38
C PRO A 432 43.88 4.81 -18.40
N ASP A 433 44.60 3.68 -18.36
CA ASP A 433 44.30 2.55 -17.45
C ASP A 433 44.18 2.99 -15.98
N ARG A 434 45.08 3.90 -15.56
CA ARG A 434 45.08 4.50 -14.22
C ARG A 434 43.74 5.18 -13.89
N VAL A 435 43.17 5.92 -14.85
CA VAL A 435 41.89 6.63 -14.66
C VAL A 435 40.75 5.61 -14.51
N CYS A 436 40.72 4.56 -15.33
CA CYS A 436 39.75 3.47 -15.18
C CYS A 436 39.81 2.83 -13.78
N ARG A 437 41.03 2.53 -13.28
CA ARG A 437 41.21 1.98 -11.94
C ARG A 437 40.80 2.95 -10.83
N GLN A 438 41.07 4.26 -10.99
CA GLN A 438 40.63 5.29 -10.05
C GLN A 438 39.10 5.40 -9.99
N VAL A 439 38.42 5.36 -11.13
CA VAL A 439 36.95 5.35 -11.20
C VAL A 439 36.37 4.14 -10.47
N ALA A 440 36.86 2.93 -10.76
CA ALA A 440 36.45 1.71 -10.06
C ALA A 440 36.71 1.81 -8.55
N ALA A 441 37.89 2.26 -8.13
CA ALA A 441 38.22 2.41 -6.71
C ALA A 441 37.31 3.41 -5.99
N ARG A 442 36.96 4.54 -6.63
CA ARG A 442 36.00 5.51 -6.07
C ARG A 442 34.62 4.87 -5.88
N LEU A 443 34.10 4.19 -6.91
CA LEU A 443 32.80 3.49 -6.85
C LEU A 443 32.76 2.46 -5.72
N LEU A 444 33.85 1.71 -5.50
CA LEU A 444 33.96 0.72 -4.44
C LEU A 444 34.04 1.35 -3.05
N ARG A 445 34.75 2.47 -2.89
CA ARG A 445 34.79 3.22 -1.61
C ARG A 445 33.44 3.82 -1.25
N GLU A 446 32.67 4.28 -2.24
CA GLU A 446 31.34 4.84 -2.02
C GLU A 446 30.34 3.82 -1.46
N LEU A 447 30.54 2.50 -1.68
CA LEU A 447 29.74 1.46 -1.05
C LEU A 447 29.86 1.45 0.49
N ARG A 448 30.96 2.02 1.02
CA ARG A 448 31.24 2.12 2.46
C ARG A 448 30.68 3.40 3.10
N ALA A 449 30.24 4.37 2.30
CA ALA A 449 29.55 5.53 2.83
C ALA A 449 28.30 5.04 3.58
N PRO A 450 28.00 5.60 4.78
CA PRO A 450 26.78 5.23 5.49
C PRO A 450 25.63 5.39 4.52
N LYS A 451 24.90 4.30 4.26
CA LYS A 451 23.73 4.35 3.38
C LYS A 451 22.86 5.49 3.92
N ALA A 452 22.61 6.50 3.08
CA ALA A 452 21.42 7.30 3.27
C ALA A 452 20.29 6.30 3.51
N PRO A 453 19.44 6.48 4.53
CA PRO A 453 18.33 5.58 4.74
C PRO A 453 17.59 5.51 3.41
N THR A 454 17.73 4.40 2.70
CA THR A 454 17.11 4.12 1.42
C THR A 454 16.65 2.68 1.56
N GLY A 455 15.46 2.56 2.15
CA GLY A 455 14.80 1.30 2.43
C GLY A 455 13.30 1.52 2.58
N GLY A 456 12.54 1.04 1.60
CA GLY A 456 11.08 0.93 1.65
C GLY A 456 10.34 2.22 1.30
N GLN A 457 9.03 2.09 1.07
CA GLN A 457 8.10 3.16 0.69
C GLN A 457 8.19 4.46 1.53
N ALA A 458 8.89 4.44 2.67
CA ALA A 458 9.13 5.58 3.55
C ALA A 458 9.77 6.83 2.91
N HIS A 459 10.40 6.73 1.72
CA HIS A 459 10.94 7.91 1.00
C HIS A 459 10.03 8.44 -0.11
N HIS A 460 8.96 7.72 -0.47
CA HIS A 460 8.03 8.14 -1.51
C HIS A 460 6.61 8.41 -0.99
N THR A 461 6.27 7.93 0.21
CA THR A 461 4.99 8.25 0.85
C THR A 461 5.19 9.28 1.96
N PRO A 462 4.33 10.33 2.03
CA PRO A 462 4.33 11.28 3.16
C PRO A 462 3.99 10.60 4.50
N THR A 463 3.59 9.33 4.45
CA THR A 463 3.19 8.50 5.58
C THR A 463 4.10 7.27 5.76
N ARG A 464 4.25 6.84 7.01
CA ARG A 464 4.92 5.60 7.45
C ARG A 464 4.16 5.02 8.65
N ARG A 465 4.58 3.86 9.15
CA ARG A 465 4.05 3.34 10.42
C ARG A 465 4.49 4.20 11.60
N ALA A 466 3.57 4.54 12.51
CA ALA A 466 3.90 5.36 13.68
C ALA A 466 4.88 4.63 14.61
N LEU A 467 4.63 3.34 14.86
CA LEU A 467 5.55 2.47 15.60
C LEU A 467 6.14 1.41 14.67
N GLN A 468 7.46 1.43 14.45
CA GLN A 468 8.11 0.42 13.62
C GLN A 468 9.54 0.03 14.05
N CYS A 469 10.29 0.91 14.73
CA CYS A 469 11.66 0.63 15.14
C CYS A 469 11.72 -0.04 16.52
N PHE A 470 11.48 -1.35 16.57
CA PHE A 470 11.62 -2.14 17.79
C PHE A 470 13.02 -2.76 17.87
N PRO A 471 13.85 -2.40 18.86
CA PRO A 471 15.17 -3.01 19.01
C PRO A 471 15.05 -4.49 19.40
N ASN A 472 15.99 -5.32 18.94
CA ASN A 472 16.10 -6.70 19.39
C ASN A 472 16.60 -6.75 20.85
N TRP A 473 16.26 -7.81 21.58
CA TRP A 473 16.78 -8.06 22.93
C TRP A 473 17.06 -9.53 23.17
N VAL A 474 17.84 -9.83 24.20
CA VAL A 474 18.27 -11.19 24.55
C VAL A 474 17.80 -11.53 25.95
N VAL A 475 17.32 -12.76 26.14
CA VAL A 475 16.89 -13.32 27.42
C VAL A 475 17.77 -14.53 27.74
N PRO A 476 18.51 -14.54 28.86
CA PRO A 476 19.37 -15.66 29.22
C PRO A 476 18.58 -16.94 29.57
N PRO A 477 19.21 -18.14 29.49
CA PRO A 477 18.59 -19.40 29.88
C PRO A 477 18.04 -19.37 31.31
N GLY A 478 16.91 -20.04 31.55
CA GLY A 478 16.29 -20.13 32.88
C GLY A 478 15.55 -18.86 33.36
N HIS A 479 15.60 -17.75 32.60
CA HIS A 479 14.81 -16.55 32.90
C HIS A 479 13.42 -16.58 32.24
N LEU A 480 12.48 -15.83 32.81
CA LEU A 480 11.13 -15.67 32.25
C LEU A 480 11.21 -15.12 30.82
N GLY A 481 10.72 -15.91 29.85
CA GLY A 481 10.80 -15.59 28.43
C GLY A 481 11.95 -16.26 27.67
N SER A 482 12.79 -17.08 28.33
CA SER A 482 13.67 -17.99 27.60
C SER A 482 12.85 -19.08 26.91
N LYS A 483 13.24 -19.44 25.69
CA LYS A 483 12.68 -20.55 24.90
C LYS A 483 13.65 -21.72 24.79
N TYR A 484 14.89 -21.51 25.19
CA TYR A 484 15.95 -22.51 25.16
C TYR A 484 16.57 -22.60 26.56
N ASP A 485 16.84 -23.83 27.00
CA ASP A 485 17.41 -24.10 28.32
C ASP A 485 18.94 -24.07 28.32
N ASP A 486 19.53 -24.18 27.13
CA ASP A 486 20.97 -24.30 26.90
C ASP A 486 21.63 -23.02 26.37
N GLU A 487 20.85 -22.05 25.89
CA GLU A 487 21.35 -20.88 25.19
C GLU A 487 20.45 -19.64 25.32
N PRO A 488 20.99 -18.40 25.34
CA PRO A 488 20.17 -17.20 25.33
C PRO A 488 19.21 -17.14 24.14
N THR A 489 17.98 -16.71 24.43
CA THR A 489 16.93 -16.50 23.43
C THR A 489 16.97 -15.05 22.96
N GLN A 490 17.25 -14.83 21.68
CA GLN A 490 17.09 -13.52 21.05
C GLN A 490 15.64 -13.33 20.61
N TRP A 491 15.10 -12.15 20.89
CA TRP A 491 13.75 -11.72 20.53
C TRP A 491 13.77 -10.51 19.61
N GLY A 492 12.76 -10.38 18.76
CA GLY A 492 12.57 -9.21 17.92
C GLY A 492 11.19 -9.13 17.31
N VAL A 493 10.86 -7.95 16.79
CA VAL A 493 9.53 -7.65 16.25
C VAL A 493 9.67 -7.29 14.79
N GLN A 494 8.88 -7.93 13.93
CA GLN A 494 8.88 -7.65 12.49
C GLN A 494 7.50 -7.16 12.03
N ALA A 495 7.50 -6.11 11.23
CA ALA A 495 6.32 -5.63 10.52
C ALA A 495 5.80 -6.66 9.51
N ARG A 496 4.49 -6.92 9.50
CA ARG A 496 3.81 -7.71 8.47
C ARG A 496 2.54 -7.00 7.98
N VAL A 497 2.27 -7.05 6.69
CA VAL A 497 0.93 -6.74 6.14
C VAL A 497 0.30 -8.09 5.79
N ASN A 498 -0.86 -8.40 6.36
CA ASN A 498 -1.61 -9.59 5.96
C ASN A 498 -2.36 -9.31 4.66
N ASN A 499 -2.78 -10.36 3.94
CA ASN A 499 -3.63 -10.25 2.74
C ASN A 499 -4.97 -9.51 3.00
N SER A 500 -5.35 -9.32 4.27
CA SER A 500 -6.49 -8.50 4.69
C SER A 500 -6.23 -6.99 4.70
N GLY A 501 -5.04 -6.53 4.33
CA GLY A 501 -4.65 -5.12 4.33
C GLY A 501 -4.32 -4.53 5.71
N ARG A 502 -4.41 -5.31 6.80
CA ARG A 502 -4.12 -4.82 8.17
C ARG A 502 -2.61 -4.78 8.48
N ALA A 503 -2.17 -3.69 9.11
CA ALA A 503 -0.82 -3.58 9.65
C ALA A 503 -0.70 -4.36 10.97
N ASN A 504 0.01 -5.47 10.92
CA ASN A 504 0.33 -6.28 12.10
C ASN A 504 1.84 -6.26 12.35
N ALA A 505 2.20 -6.71 13.54
CA ALA A 505 3.56 -7.04 13.90
C ALA A 505 3.61 -8.49 14.39
N ILE A 506 4.72 -9.17 14.08
CA ILE A 506 5.01 -10.52 14.54
C ILE A 506 6.15 -10.47 15.54
N LEU A 507 5.95 -11.14 16.68
CA LEU A 507 6.97 -11.34 17.68
C LEU A 507 7.71 -12.65 17.38
N LEU A 508 9.01 -12.55 17.16
CA LEU A 508 9.88 -13.63 16.74
C LEU A 508 10.90 -13.94 17.84
N PHE A 509 11.33 -15.20 17.92
CA PHE A 509 12.43 -15.63 18.78
C PHE A 509 13.35 -16.62 18.06
N ARG A 510 14.62 -16.65 18.43
CA ARG A 510 15.63 -17.59 17.94
C ARG A 510 16.79 -17.73 18.93
N ARG A 511 17.66 -18.72 18.73
CA ARG A 511 18.95 -18.84 19.42
C ARG A 511 19.86 -17.64 19.12
N GLU A 512 20.60 -17.15 20.11
CA GLU A 512 21.54 -16.04 19.91
C GLU A 512 22.66 -16.38 18.91
N SER A 513 23.15 -17.62 18.91
CA SER A 513 24.13 -18.13 17.95
C SER A 513 23.64 -18.08 16.50
N ALA A 514 22.34 -18.27 16.27
CA ALA A 514 21.74 -18.12 14.94
C ALA A 514 21.76 -16.65 14.45
N ALA A 515 21.91 -15.69 15.36
CA ALA A 515 22.11 -14.27 15.04
C ALA A 515 23.55 -13.92 14.67
N ALA A 516 24.53 -14.69 15.18
CA ALA A 516 25.96 -14.42 15.05
C ALA A 516 26.59 -14.95 13.75
N GLY A 517 25.81 -15.59 12.86
CA GLY A 517 26.28 -16.09 11.57
C GLY A 517 26.83 -14.98 10.68
N SER A 518 28.16 -14.86 10.63
CA SER A 518 28.95 -13.80 9.97
C SER A 518 28.86 -13.72 8.44
N ARG A 519 27.92 -14.43 7.80
CA ARG A 519 27.98 -14.65 6.34
C ARG A 519 26.77 -14.24 5.52
N THR A 520 25.64 -13.91 6.15
CA THR A 520 24.48 -13.43 5.38
C THR A 520 23.68 -12.45 6.21
N GLY A 521 23.51 -11.21 5.73
CA GLY A 521 22.57 -10.23 6.28
C GLY A 521 21.09 -10.64 6.12
N ARG A 522 20.74 -11.92 6.35
CA ARG A 522 19.42 -12.53 6.15
C ARG A 522 18.43 -12.19 7.26
N GLY A 523 18.68 -11.20 8.12
CA GLY A 523 17.73 -10.71 9.13
C GLY A 523 17.06 -11.82 9.95
N TRP A 524 15.79 -11.65 10.30
CA TRP A 524 14.97 -12.64 11.00
C TRP A 524 14.53 -13.84 10.12
N SER A 525 15.11 -14.04 8.92
CA SER A 525 14.73 -15.12 8.00
C SER A 525 15.54 -16.43 8.17
N TYR A 526 16.63 -16.40 8.94
CA TYR A 526 17.46 -17.56 9.26
C TYR A 526 17.30 -17.96 10.73
N PHE A 527 17.05 -19.25 10.96
CA PHE A 527 16.79 -19.82 12.29
C PHE A 527 17.82 -20.90 12.69
N GLY A 528 18.83 -21.18 11.86
CA GLY A 528 19.77 -22.27 12.13
C GLY A 528 19.29 -23.63 11.64
N VAL A 529 20.11 -24.66 11.87
CA VAL A 529 19.87 -26.02 11.35
C VAL A 529 18.79 -26.70 12.19
N GLY A 530 17.71 -27.15 11.54
CA GLY A 530 16.59 -27.87 12.19
C GLY A 530 15.43 -26.99 12.66
N GLU A 531 15.49 -25.68 12.42
CA GLU A 531 14.51 -24.68 12.86
C GLU A 531 13.70 -24.14 11.65
N SER A 532 12.35 -24.12 11.72
CA SER A 532 11.47 -23.74 10.59
C SER A 532 10.32 -22.82 10.99
N ARG A 533 9.83 -21.97 10.06
CA ARG A 533 8.65 -21.09 10.29
C ARG A 533 7.38 -21.94 10.10
N PRO A 534 6.84 -22.51 11.19
CA PRO A 534 5.98 -21.75 12.09
C PRO A 534 6.44 -21.67 13.56
N ASP A 535 7.53 -22.34 13.92
CA ASP A 535 7.91 -22.62 15.32
C ASP A 535 8.57 -21.41 16.02
N HIS A 536 9.11 -20.46 15.25
CA HIS A 536 9.83 -19.27 15.75
C HIS A 536 8.99 -18.00 15.90
N THR A 537 7.68 -18.08 15.63
CA THR A 537 6.76 -16.95 15.84
C THR A 537 6.03 -17.13 17.16
N ALA A 538 6.35 -16.33 18.17
CA ALA A 538 5.70 -16.42 19.47
C ALA A 538 4.28 -15.84 19.48
N ALA A 539 4.08 -14.71 18.79
CA ALA A 539 2.78 -14.04 18.73
C ALA A 539 2.64 -13.18 17.47
N THR A 540 1.40 -12.82 17.15
CA THR A 540 1.08 -11.79 16.15
C THR A 540 0.11 -10.82 16.78
N PHE A 541 0.38 -9.52 16.72
CA PHE A 541 -0.48 -8.50 17.30
C PHE A 541 -0.74 -7.37 16.30
N SER A 542 -1.85 -6.66 16.51
CA SER A 542 -2.26 -5.53 15.66
C SER A 542 -1.49 -4.28 16.03
N LEU A 543 -0.95 -3.57 15.03
CA LEU A 543 -0.26 -2.31 15.28
C LEU A 543 -1.23 -1.23 15.81
N LEU A 544 -2.49 -1.28 15.35
CA LEU A 544 -3.58 -0.43 15.83
C LEU A 544 -3.83 -0.56 17.32
N GLU A 545 -3.81 -1.81 17.81
CA GLU A 545 -4.03 -2.08 19.23
C GLU A 545 -2.86 -1.59 20.07
N LEU A 546 -1.64 -1.78 19.57
CA LEU A 546 -0.42 -1.30 20.23
C LEU A 546 -0.43 0.23 20.34
N GLU A 547 -0.60 0.95 19.22
CA GLU A 547 -0.58 2.42 19.19
C GLU A 547 -1.63 3.02 20.12
N ALA A 548 -2.86 2.52 20.07
CA ALA A 548 -3.90 3.01 20.97
C ALA A 548 -3.66 2.61 22.43
N SER A 549 -2.97 1.49 22.70
CA SER A 549 -2.60 1.09 24.07
C SER A 549 -1.51 2.02 24.62
N VAL A 550 -0.51 2.33 23.79
CA VAL A 550 0.57 3.27 24.12
C VAL A 550 0.02 4.67 24.35
N ALA A 551 -0.90 5.15 23.50
CA ALA A 551 -1.57 6.43 23.67
C ALA A 551 -2.30 6.54 25.02
N SER A 552 -3.09 5.51 25.37
CA SER A 552 -3.82 5.46 26.65
C SER A 552 -2.89 5.44 27.86
N ARG A 553 -1.82 4.62 27.82
CA ARG A 553 -0.85 4.52 28.93
C ARG A 553 -0.01 5.80 29.06
N LEU A 554 0.35 6.44 27.95
CA LEU A 554 1.04 7.72 27.95
C LEU A 554 0.16 8.83 28.53
N ASP A 555 -1.10 8.97 28.09
CA ASP A 555 -2.03 9.97 28.65
C ASP A 555 -2.22 9.75 30.15
N HIS A 556 -2.41 8.51 30.59
CA HIS A 556 -2.55 8.20 32.01
C HIS A 556 -1.28 8.53 32.81
N GLY A 557 -0.12 8.10 32.34
CA GLY A 557 1.16 8.37 33.00
C GLY A 557 1.46 9.87 33.08
N VAL A 558 1.15 10.63 32.02
CA VAL A 558 1.33 12.09 32.01
C VAL A 558 0.37 12.79 32.97
N ARG A 559 -0.91 12.38 33.04
CA ARG A 559 -1.86 12.94 34.02
C ARG A 559 -1.49 12.64 35.48
N SER A 560 -0.75 11.54 35.71
CA SER A 560 -0.27 11.18 37.04
C SER A 560 0.91 12.05 37.51
N LEU A 561 1.59 12.75 36.57
CA LEU A 561 2.57 13.77 36.91
C LEU A 561 1.82 14.99 37.47
N LEU A 562 2.19 15.40 38.69
CA LEU A 562 1.47 16.42 39.46
C LEU A 562 1.34 17.79 38.76
N ASP A 563 2.16 18.06 37.74
CA ASP A 563 2.10 19.30 36.95
C ASP A 563 2.41 19.06 35.45
N PRO A 564 1.38 18.97 34.59
CA PRO A 564 1.55 18.84 33.13
C PRO A 564 2.31 20.00 32.47
N THR A 565 2.40 21.17 33.13
CA THR A 565 3.12 22.34 32.61
C THR A 565 4.65 22.18 32.68
N THR A 566 5.13 21.14 33.37
CA THR A 566 6.56 20.80 33.43
C THR A 566 7.08 20.13 32.15
N ILE A 567 6.19 19.57 31.31
CA ILE A 567 6.55 18.97 30.03
C ILE A 567 6.75 20.09 29.01
N ALA A 568 7.84 20.01 28.24
CA ALA A 568 8.13 20.99 27.21
C ALA A 568 6.97 21.06 26.19
N GLN A 569 6.63 22.29 25.80
CA GLN A 569 5.82 22.51 24.62
C GLN A 569 6.58 22.04 23.38
N LEU A 570 5.83 21.69 22.34
CA LEU A 570 6.40 21.42 21.03
C LEU A 570 7.06 22.72 20.54
N THR A 571 8.34 22.93 20.89
CA THR A 571 9.14 23.95 20.23
C THR A 571 9.23 23.53 18.78
N GLU A 572 8.95 24.46 17.87
CA GLU A 572 9.05 24.25 16.42
C GLU A 572 10.51 23.88 16.13
N ALA A 573 10.85 22.60 16.32
CA ALA A 573 12.17 22.06 16.18
C ALA A 573 12.55 22.30 14.73
N GLN A 574 13.43 23.30 14.57
CA GLN A 574 14.10 23.75 13.37
C GLN A 574 13.55 23.11 12.10
N ARG A 575 12.70 23.85 11.38
CA ARG A 575 12.59 23.68 9.94
C ARG A 575 14.01 23.75 9.36
N ARG A 576 14.61 22.60 9.05
CA ARG A 576 15.46 22.53 7.87
C ARG A 576 14.53 22.85 6.70
N SER A 577 14.79 23.96 6.04
CA SER A 577 13.96 24.60 5.03
C SER A 577 13.95 23.85 3.69
N ASP A 578 14.01 22.53 3.69
CA ASP A 578 14.28 21.73 2.48
C ASP A 578 13.11 20.81 2.08
N ASP A 579 11.92 20.99 2.68
CA ASP A 579 10.73 20.37 2.08
C ASP A 579 10.31 21.23 0.90
N ALA A 580 10.59 20.75 -0.31
CA ALA A 580 10.09 21.34 -1.54
C ALA A 580 8.56 21.45 -1.45
N ASP A 581 8.04 22.68 -1.57
CA ASP A 581 6.61 22.93 -1.62
C ASP A 581 6.01 22.06 -2.74
N PRO A 582 5.10 21.10 -2.42
CA PRO A 582 4.54 20.20 -3.41
C PRO A 582 3.74 20.94 -4.48
N THR A 583 3.33 22.20 -4.22
CA THR A 583 2.73 23.05 -5.24
C THR A 583 3.72 23.43 -6.32
N THR A 584 5.03 23.48 -6.05
CA THR A 584 6.07 23.68 -7.08
C THR A 584 6.07 22.52 -8.08
N THR A 585 6.02 21.29 -7.58
CA THR A 585 5.94 20.08 -8.43
C THR A 585 4.63 20.02 -9.20
N TRP A 586 3.49 20.36 -8.59
CA TRP A 586 2.20 20.38 -9.28
C TRP A 586 2.10 21.52 -10.30
N ARG A 587 2.63 22.70 -10.01
CA ARG A 587 2.73 23.83 -10.96
C ARG A 587 3.65 23.46 -12.14
N HIS A 588 4.74 22.75 -11.87
CA HIS A 588 5.62 22.23 -12.92
C HIS A 588 4.91 21.16 -13.78
N GLN A 589 4.15 20.24 -13.17
CA GLN A 589 3.33 19.28 -13.92
C GLN A 589 2.26 19.97 -14.78
N ILE A 590 1.62 21.03 -14.27
CA ILE A 590 0.71 21.86 -15.06
C ILE A 590 1.45 22.48 -16.25
N ALA A 591 2.65 23.02 -16.05
CA ALA A 591 3.46 23.59 -17.13
C ALA A 591 3.83 22.54 -18.19
N LEU A 592 4.24 21.32 -17.80
CA LEU A 592 4.55 20.22 -18.71
C LEU A 592 3.33 19.77 -19.52
N LYS A 593 2.18 19.61 -18.85
CA LYS A 593 0.93 19.19 -19.51
C LYS A 593 0.40 20.29 -20.44
N THR A 594 0.58 21.55 -20.07
CA THR A 594 0.27 22.72 -20.92
C THR A 594 1.19 22.76 -22.14
N ALA A 595 2.49 22.50 -21.98
CA ALA A 595 3.44 22.45 -23.09
C ALA A 595 3.17 21.26 -24.04
N ALA A 596 2.74 20.10 -23.52
CA ALA A 596 2.35 18.94 -24.31
C ALA A 596 1.01 19.13 -25.04
N ARG A 597 0.12 19.98 -24.51
CA ARG A 597 -1.17 20.33 -25.11
C ARG A 597 -1.01 21.20 -26.36
N THR A 598 -0.08 22.16 -26.36
CA THR A 598 0.13 23.11 -27.46
C THR A 598 0.35 22.45 -28.84
N PRO A 599 1.28 21.49 -29.03
CA PRO A 599 1.49 20.87 -30.35
C PRO A 599 0.29 20.06 -30.83
N LEU A 600 -0.53 19.52 -29.90
CA LEU A 600 -1.76 18.80 -30.25
C LEU A 600 -2.87 19.75 -30.74
N GLU A 601 -2.90 20.99 -30.27
CA GLU A 601 -3.81 22.02 -30.80
C GLU A 601 -3.43 22.43 -32.23
N ASP A 602 -2.12 22.55 -32.50
CA ASP A 602 -1.60 22.80 -33.84
C ASP A 602 -1.87 21.63 -34.78
N GLU A 603 -1.76 20.39 -34.28
CA GLU A 603 -2.10 19.17 -35.02
C GLU A 603 -3.60 19.10 -35.36
N ILE A 604 -4.49 19.48 -34.43
CA ILE A 604 -5.94 19.60 -34.71
C ILE A 604 -6.18 20.60 -35.84
N LYS A 605 -5.46 21.72 -35.87
CA LYS A 605 -5.58 22.72 -36.93
C LYS A 605 -5.04 22.20 -38.26
N GLY A 606 -3.94 21.46 -38.24
CA GLY A 606 -3.37 20.76 -39.40
C GLY A 606 -4.35 19.77 -40.01
N HIS A 607 -4.89 18.84 -39.21
CA HIS A 607 -5.83 17.83 -39.67
C HIS A 607 -7.16 18.43 -40.16
N ARG A 608 -7.65 19.51 -39.55
CA ARG A 608 -8.81 20.24 -40.09
C ARG A 608 -8.56 20.87 -41.45
N THR A 609 -7.35 21.41 -41.65
CA THR A 609 -6.97 22.03 -42.92
C THR A 609 -6.86 20.95 -44.00
N MET A 610 -6.27 19.79 -43.67
CA MET A 610 -6.19 18.65 -44.58
C MET A 610 -7.56 18.08 -44.92
N ALA A 611 -8.45 17.91 -43.93
CA ALA A 611 -9.83 17.48 -44.17
C ALA A 611 -10.58 18.43 -45.12
N ALA A 612 -10.37 19.75 -44.97
CA ALA A 612 -11.00 20.75 -45.85
C ALA A 612 -10.41 20.73 -47.27
N ILE A 613 -9.11 20.51 -47.42
CA ILE A 613 -8.44 20.39 -48.73
C ILE A 613 -8.91 19.13 -49.47
N SER A 614 -8.91 17.97 -48.80
CA SER A 614 -9.36 16.71 -49.40
C SER A 614 -10.85 16.74 -49.76
N ALA A 615 -11.69 17.36 -48.93
CA ALA A 615 -13.11 17.57 -49.24
C ALA A 615 -13.31 18.47 -50.47
N ALA A 616 -12.51 19.54 -50.60
CA ALA A 616 -12.55 20.42 -51.78
C ALA A 616 -12.04 19.72 -53.06
N ALA A 617 -11.16 18.73 -52.92
CA ALA A 617 -10.67 17.89 -54.02
C ALA A 617 -11.64 16.77 -54.41
N GLY A 618 -12.74 16.57 -53.67
CA GLY A 618 -13.74 15.53 -53.93
C GLY A 618 -13.40 14.15 -53.37
N ASP A 619 -12.35 14.04 -52.54
CA ASP A 619 -12.01 12.81 -51.81
C ASP A 619 -12.70 12.82 -50.44
N GLU A 620 -13.94 12.33 -50.42
CA GLU A 620 -14.76 12.29 -49.20
C GLU A 620 -14.21 11.32 -48.14
N ASP A 621 -13.49 10.28 -48.54
CA ASP A 621 -12.99 9.24 -47.64
C ASP A 621 -11.72 9.72 -46.92
N GLU A 622 -10.82 10.39 -47.63
CA GLU A 622 -9.65 11.03 -47.03
C GLU A 622 -10.05 12.21 -46.11
N ALA A 623 -11.07 12.99 -46.51
CA ALA A 623 -11.63 14.04 -45.65
C ALA A 623 -12.23 13.49 -44.35
N LYS A 624 -12.93 12.35 -44.40
CA LYS A 624 -13.45 11.64 -43.21
C LYS A 624 -12.32 11.09 -42.33
N ALA A 625 -11.25 10.57 -42.93
CA ALA A 625 -10.10 10.05 -42.20
C ALA A 625 -9.40 11.15 -41.39
N TYR A 626 -9.14 12.32 -42.00
CA TYR A 626 -8.59 13.47 -41.28
C TYR A 626 -9.55 14.03 -40.23
N ALA A 627 -10.87 14.02 -40.46
CA ALA A 627 -11.86 14.40 -39.47
C ALA A 627 -11.92 13.45 -38.26
N ALA A 628 -11.67 12.15 -38.46
CA ALA A 628 -11.54 11.17 -37.38
C ALA A 628 -10.27 11.43 -36.54
N GLN A 629 -9.14 11.74 -37.18
CA GLN A 629 -7.90 12.11 -36.50
C GLN A 629 -8.06 13.40 -35.67
N VAL A 630 -8.80 14.40 -36.17
CA VAL A 630 -9.18 15.59 -35.37
C VAL A 630 -9.93 15.20 -34.10
N THR A 631 -10.81 14.20 -34.17
CA THR A 631 -11.61 13.74 -33.03
C THR A 631 -10.74 13.01 -32.00
N GLU A 632 -9.82 12.15 -32.45
CA GLU A 632 -8.89 11.45 -31.59
C GLU A 632 -7.94 12.41 -30.85
N VAL A 633 -7.36 13.38 -31.56
CA VAL A 633 -6.46 14.37 -30.96
C VAL A 633 -7.22 15.28 -29.99
N LYS A 634 -8.48 15.65 -30.28
CA LYS A 634 -9.35 16.37 -29.32
C LYS A 634 -9.59 15.59 -28.03
N THR A 635 -9.77 14.27 -28.09
CA THR A 635 -9.94 13.44 -26.90
C THR A 635 -8.67 13.44 -26.05
N LYS A 636 -7.49 13.44 -26.67
CA LYS A 636 -6.19 13.58 -25.97
C LYS A 636 -6.06 14.95 -25.30
N VAL A 637 -6.42 16.04 -26.00
CA VAL A 637 -6.44 17.40 -25.42
C VAL A 637 -7.38 17.48 -24.21
N ALA A 638 -8.60 16.92 -24.31
CA ALA A 638 -9.56 16.91 -23.20
C ALA A 638 -9.06 16.12 -21.98
N ALA A 639 -8.31 15.03 -22.19
CA ALA A 639 -7.68 14.29 -21.10
C ALA A 639 -6.59 15.11 -20.38
N TYR A 640 -5.79 15.87 -21.14
CA TYR A 640 -4.81 16.80 -20.57
C TYR A 640 -5.48 17.94 -19.79
N ASP A 641 -6.56 18.52 -20.31
CA ASP A 641 -7.32 19.58 -19.64
C ASP A 641 -7.89 19.10 -18.30
N ALA A 642 -8.49 17.89 -18.26
CA ALA A 642 -9.01 17.30 -17.03
C ALA A 642 -7.92 17.04 -15.98
N GLU A 643 -6.71 16.66 -16.42
CA GLU A 643 -5.58 16.41 -15.53
C GLU A 643 -4.99 17.74 -14.98
N ILE A 644 -4.92 18.78 -15.81
CA ILE A 644 -4.54 20.14 -15.41
C ILE A 644 -5.52 20.67 -14.35
N GLU A 645 -6.83 20.55 -14.59
CA GLU A 645 -7.87 21.02 -13.66
C GLU A 645 -7.80 20.27 -12.31
N ARG A 646 -7.56 18.95 -12.35
CA ARG A 646 -7.35 18.15 -11.13
C ARG A 646 -6.12 18.60 -10.33
N LEU A 647 -5.02 18.96 -11.00
CA LEU A 647 -3.81 19.46 -10.35
C LEU A 647 -4.02 20.87 -9.77
N GLN A 648 -4.75 21.74 -10.48
CA GLN A 648 -5.14 23.07 -9.97
C GLN A 648 -6.04 22.96 -8.73
N GLU A 649 -6.98 22.01 -8.71
CA GLU A 649 -7.82 21.73 -7.54
C GLU A 649 -7.00 21.21 -6.34
N LYS A 650 -5.98 20.37 -6.58
CA LYS A 650 -5.05 19.94 -5.51
C LYS A 650 -4.26 21.09 -4.92
N ILE A 651 -3.76 22.01 -5.76
CA ILE A 651 -3.07 23.23 -5.32
C ILE A 651 -4.01 24.07 -4.44
N ARG A 652 -5.23 24.36 -4.92
CA ARG A 652 -6.23 25.13 -4.14
C ARG A 652 -6.54 24.48 -2.80
N LYS A 653 -6.75 23.16 -2.76
CA LYS A 653 -6.98 22.42 -1.50
C LYS A 653 -5.79 22.50 -0.55
N HIS A 654 -4.57 22.35 -1.05
CA HIS A 654 -3.36 22.45 -0.24
C HIS A 654 -3.13 23.87 0.30
N GLU A 655 -3.30 24.90 -0.53
CA GLU A 655 -3.20 26.31 -0.12
C GLU A 655 -4.27 26.68 0.92
N SER A 656 -5.51 26.21 0.74
CA SER A 656 -6.60 26.41 1.71
C SER A 656 -6.40 25.66 3.03
N GLY A 657 -5.77 24.48 3.00
CA GLY A 657 -5.42 23.71 4.20
C GLY A 657 -4.20 24.26 4.95
N SER A 658 -3.22 24.83 4.23
CA SER A 658 -2.00 25.40 4.81
C SER A 658 -2.26 26.75 5.52
N ALA A 659 -3.27 27.50 5.08
CA ALA A 659 -3.66 28.77 5.71
C ALA A 659 -4.23 28.60 7.13
N ASN A 660 -4.83 27.45 7.46
CA ASN A 660 -5.43 27.20 8.78
C ASN A 660 -4.49 26.54 9.81
N VAL A 661 -3.27 26.14 9.43
CA VAL A 661 -2.33 25.42 10.33
C VAL A 661 -1.38 26.37 11.07
N ARG A 662 -1.40 27.68 10.76
CA ARG A 662 -0.28 28.56 11.10
C ARG A 662 -0.25 29.22 12.48
N HIS A 663 -1.18 28.97 13.42
CA HIS A 663 -1.07 29.56 14.77
C HIS A 663 -1.50 28.68 15.97
N ASP A 664 -2.00 27.46 15.80
CA ASP A 664 -2.59 26.70 16.93
C ASP A 664 -1.65 25.65 17.59
N HIS A 665 -0.50 25.33 16.99
CA HIS A 665 0.37 24.26 17.50
C HIS A 665 1.43 24.69 18.53
N THR A 666 1.63 25.99 18.74
CA THR A 666 2.67 26.51 19.66
C THR A 666 2.38 26.25 21.14
N ASP A 667 1.14 25.89 21.50
CA ASP A 667 0.74 25.68 22.90
C ASP A 667 0.55 24.20 23.32
N VAL A 668 0.82 23.24 22.42
CA VAL A 668 0.59 21.81 22.70
C VAL A 668 1.86 21.15 23.27
N SER A 669 1.75 20.45 24.40
CA SER A 669 2.86 19.69 24.97
C SER A 669 3.24 18.50 24.08
N VAL A 670 4.52 18.10 24.07
CA VAL A 670 5.00 16.93 23.29
C VAL A 670 4.19 15.68 23.60
N ALA A 671 3.84 15.47 24.87
CA ALA A 671 2.99 14.37 25.30
C ALA A 671 1.59 14.40 24.68
N ALA A 672 0.93 15.57 24.66
CA ALA A 672 -0.39 15.71 24.05
C ALA A 672 -0.36 15.48 22.53
N HIS A 673 0.72 15.94 21.86
CA HIS A 673 0.94 15.69 20.44
C HIS A 673 1.11 14.19 20.14
N LEU A 674 1.91 13.48 20.94
CA LEU A 674 2.12 12.03 20.83
C LEU A 674 0.83 11.23 21.05
N VAL A 675 0.05 11.56 22.08
CA VAL A 675 -1.24 10.91 22.34
C VAL A 675 -2.17 11.08 21.14
N ALA A 676 -2.38 12.32 20.68
CA ALA A 676 -3.27 12.60 19.56
C ALA A 676 -2.80 11.93 18.25
N GLY A 677 -1.50 11.95 17.96
CA GLY A 677 -0.95 11.33 16.75
C GLY A 677 -1.00 9.80 16.78
N LEU A 678 -0.76 9.15 17.93
CA LEU A 678 -0.91 7.70 18.08
C LEU A 678 -2.38 7.26 17.98
N GLU A 679 -3.32 8.04 18.54
CA GLU A 679 -4.74 7.78 18.34
C GLU A 679 -5.16 7.91 16.88
N SER A 680 -4.61 8.90 16.15
CA SER A 680 -4.86 9.06 14.72
C SER A 680 -4.26 7.88 13.92
N ALA A 681 -3.04 7.46 14.23
CA ALA A 681 -2.40 6.32 13.60
C ALA A 681 -3.20 5.04 13.84
N ALA A 682 -3.73 4.85 15.05
CA ALA A 682 -4.57 3.72 15.40
C ALA A 682 -5.89 3.66 14.59
N ARG A 683 -6.40 4.80 14.11
CA ARG A 683 -7.56 4.86 13.20
C ARG A 683 -7.16 4.63 11.73
N ASN A 684 -5.93 4.97 11.38
CA ASN A 684 -5.39 4.93 10.02
C ASN A 684 -4.53 3.69 9.76
N ASN A 685 -4.92 2.52 10.29
CA ASN A 685 -4.19 1.27 10.06
C ASN A 685 -2.69 1.31 10.42
N GLY A 686 -2.31 2.14 11.40
CA GLY A 686 -0.95 2.25 11.90
C GLY A 686 -0.13 3.31 11.17
N GLU A 687 -0.73 3.98 10.19
CA GLU A 687 -0.06 4.96 9.35
C GLU A 687 -0.16 6.37 9.94
N SER A 688 0.95 7.08 9.86
CA SER A 688 1.12 8.45 10.34
C SER A 688 2.08 9.21 9.44
N PRO A 689 2.11 10.55 9.49
CA PRO A 689 3.12 11.33 8.79
C PRO A 689 4.54 10.88 9.16
N SER A 690 5.47 10.88 8.20
CA SER A 690 6.83 10.38 8.42
C SER A 690 7.54 11.01 9.62
N ARG A 691 7.39 12.33 9.80
CA ARG A 691 7.94 13.08 10.92
C ARG A 691 7.39 12.64 12.28
N PHE A 692 6.10 12.30 12.35
CA PHE A 692 5.49 11.79 13.57
C PHE A 692 6.05 10.41 13.93
N GLY A 693 6.19 9.52 12.94
CA GLY A 693 6.83 8.21 13.15
C GLY A 693 8.27 8.32 13.64
N THR A 694 9.06 9.29 13.14
CA THR A 694 10.41 9.56 13.64
C THR A 694 10.39 10.04 15.09
N LEU A 695 9.49 10.97 15.44
CA LEU A 695 9.33 11.42 16.82
C LEU A 695 8.97 10.25 17.76
N CYS A 696 8.12 9.31 17.33
CA CYS A 696 7.81 8.11 18.10
C CYS A 696 9.04 7.21 18.32
N ASP A 697 9.87 6.99 17.29
CA ASP A 697 11.10 6.20 17.41
C ASP A 697 12.10 6.82 18.40
N GLU A 698 12.21 8.15 18.42
CA GLU A 698 13.08 8.89 19.34
C GLU A 698 12.53 8.90 20.78
N THR A 699 11.21 8.93 20.93
CA THR A 699 10.55 9.05 22.24
C THR A 699 10.40 7.71 22.96
N PHE A 700 10.03 6.64 22.26
CA PHE A 700 9.72 5.35 22.86
C PHE A 700 10.88 4.37 22.70
N ILE A 701 11.57 4.10 23.79
CA ILE A 701 12.75 3.23 23.82
C ILE A 701 12.50 1.98 24.69
N GLU A 702 13.48 1.08 24.72
CA GLU A 702 13.50 -0.08 25.62
C GLU A 702 12.28 -1.02 25.47
N TRP A 703 11.75 -1.14 24.25
CA TRP A 703 10.64 -2.03 23.96
C TRP A 703 10.91 -3.48 24.40
N ARG A 704 9.94 -4.07 25.10
CA ARG A 704 9.89 -5.49 25.44
C ARG A 704 8.48 -6.02 25.23
N PHE A 705 8.40 -7.27 24.78
CA PHE A 705 7.13 -7.96 24.57
C PHE A 705 7.19 -9.36 25.19
N HIS A 706 6.09 -9.78 25.82
CA HIS A 706 5.94 -11.10 26.43
C HIS A 706 4.59 -11.70 26.07
N VAL A 707 4.54 -12.99 25.76
CA VAL A 707 3.29 -13.68 25.39
C VAL A 707 2.67 -14.30 26.64
N ASP A 708 1.43 -13.92 26.93
CA ASP A 708 0.66 -14.37 28.09
C ASP A 708 -0.69 -14.91 27.60
N GLY A 709 -0.70 -16.20 27.24
CA GLY A 709 -1.86 -16.88 26.67
C GLY A 709 -2.40 -16.22 25.40
N ASP A 710 -3.61 -15.67 25.50
CA ASP A 710 -4.33 -14.99 24.42
C ASP A 710 -3.91 -13.52 24.23
N ASP A 711 -3.02 -13.02 25.08
CA ASP A 711 -2.55 -11.64 25.09
C ASP A 711 -1.03 -11.54 24.90
N VAL A 712 -0.57 -10.35 24.51
CA VAL A 712 0.82 -9.93 24.44
C VAL A 712 0.98 -8.74 25.39
N LEU A 713 1.77 -8.92 26.43
CA LEU A 713 2.23 -7.86 27.31
C LEU A 713 3.32 -7.07 26.61
N TRP A 714 3.26 -5.75 26.67
CA TRP A 714 4.29 -4.86 26.15
C TRP A 714 4.76 -3.89 27.23
N SER A 715 6.03 -3.49 27.16
CA SER A 715 6.58 -2.41 27.97
C SER A 715 7.56 -1.57 27.15
N CYS A 716 7.63 -0.28 27.43
CA CYS A 716 8.62 0.64 26.88
C CYS A 716 8.84 1.81 27.85
N THR A 717 9.89 2.60 27.61
CA THR A 717 10.16 3.84 28.35
C THR A 717 9.91 5.03 27.42
N ALA A 718 9.03 5.94 27.81
CA ALA A 718 8.79 7.20 27.09
C ALA A 718 9.71 8.29 27.64
N LEU A 719 10.51 8.90 26.76
CA LEU A 719 11.42 10.01 27.07
C LEU A 719 10.74 11.35 26.75
N LEU A 720 10.17 11.99 27.77
CA LEU A 720 9.43 13.24 27.60
C LEU A 720 10.32 14.46 27.92
N PRO A 721 10.54 15.40 26.99
CA PRO A 721 11.35 16.58 27.27
C PRO A 721 10.68 17.48 28.31
N LEU A 722 11.46 18.03 29.25
CA LEU A 722 10.98 18.94 30.28
C LEU A 722 11.20 20.40 29.89
N ALA A 723 10.27 21.29 30.28
CA ALA A 723 10.35 22.73 30.03
C ALA A 723 11.59 23.38 30.69
N SER A 724 12.08 22.81 31.79
CA SER A 724 13.31 23.22 32.49
C SER A 724 14.61 22.74 31.82
N GLY A 725 14.53 21.95 30.75
CA GLY A 725 15.65 21.20 30.18
C GLY A 725 15.78 19.79 30.78
N GLY A 726 16.30 18.84 29.99
CA GLY A 726 16.38 17.41 30.34
C GLY A 726 15.16 16.58 29.86
N GLN A 727 15.12 15.30 30.24
CA GLN A 727 14.05 14.36 29.87
C GLN A 727 13.50 13.64 31.11
N ALA A 728 12.18 13.55 31.23
CA ALA A 728 11.50 12.66 32.15
C ALA A 728 11.37 11.27 31.52
N GLN A 729 11.76 10.25 32.29
CA GLN A 729 11.57 8.85 31.90
C GLN A 729 10.27 8.34 32.50
N LEU A 730 9.33 7.97 31.63
CA LEU A 730 8.04 7.44 32.03
C LEU A 730 7.95 5.98 31.57
N PRO A 731 8.09 5.00 32.48
CA PRO A 731 7.91 3.59 32.12
C PRO A 731 6.43 3.34 31.82
N LEU A 732 6.17 2.77 30.65
CA LEU A 732 4.84 2.41 30.17
C LEU A 732 4.74 0.91 30.01
N THR A 733 3.63 0.35 30.47
CA THR A 733 3.31 -1.07 30.32
C THR A 733 1.86 -1.24 29.89
N GLY A 734 1.59 -2.25 29.09
CA GLY A 734 0.24 -2.53 28.63
C GLY A 734 0.08 -3.95 28.07
N ARG A 735 -1.13 -4.23 27.59
CA ARG A 735 -1.53 -5.55 27.12
C ARG A 735 -2.40 -5.44 25.87
N ILE A 736 -2.04 -6.17 24.82
CA ILE A 736 -2.76 -6.22 23.53
C ILE A 736 -3.04 -7.67 23.14
N ARG A 737 -3.90 -7.92 22.15
CA ARG A 737 -4.29 -9.30 21.84
C ARG A 737 -3.27 -10.02 20.96
N ASN A 738 -3.15 -11.33 21.18
CA ASN A 738 -2.52 -12.24 20.24
C ASN A 738 -3.54 -12.70 19.18
N VAL A 739 -3.36 -12.27 17.93
CA VAL A 739 -4.26 -12.52 16.81
C VAL A 739 -4.12 -13.96 16.27
N ARG A 740 -2.99 -14.64 16.52
CA ARG A 740 -2.68 -15.97 15.94
C ARG A 740 -3.53 -17.09 16.54
N THR A 741 -4.06 -16.96 17.77
CA THR A 741 -4.74 -18.06 18.47
C THR A 741 -6.21 -18.29 18.05
N ARG A 742 -6.76 -17.52 17.10
CA ARG A 742 -8.20 -17.57 16.77
C ARG A 742 -8.51 -17.82 15.30
N THR A 743 -8.42 -19.08 14.87
CA THR A 743 -9.23 -19.57 13.74
C THR A 743 -10.70 -19.69 14.19
N GLY A 744 -11.58 -18.81 13.70
CA GLY A 744 -13.04 -19.02 13.74
C GLY A 744 -13.88 -18.22 14.75
N ARG A 745 -13.34 -17.23 15.48
CA ARG A 745 -14.16 -16.33 16.34
C ARG A 745 -13.85 -14.86 16.09
N ASN A 746 -14.65 -14.21 15.25
CA ASN A 746 -14.45 -12.80 14.84
C ASN A 746 -14.71 -11.77 15.96
N LEU A 747 -15.37 -12.14 17.06
CA LEU A 747 -15.67 -11.20 18.16
C LEU A 747 -14.65 -11.34 19.30
N ALA A 748 -14.04 -10.23 19.72
CA ALA A 748 -13.21 -10.17 20.92
C ALA A 748 -13.96 -10.75 22.14
N ASN A 749 -13.21 -11.33 23.08
CA ASN A 749 -13.83 -11.86 24.30
C ASN A 749 -14.30 -10.69 25.19
N THR A 750 -15.13 -10.97 26.19
CA THR A 750 -15.68 -9.94 27.09
C THR A 750 -14.57 -9.20 27.83
N GLU A 751 -13.54 -9.92 28.26
CA GLU A 751 -12.41 -9.38 29.02
C GLU A 751 -11.61 -8.33 28.24
N THR A 752 -11.26 -8.57 26.97
CA THR A 752 -10.61 -7.56 26.12
C THR A 752 -11.47 -6.31 25.98
N VAL A 753 -12.77 -6.47 25.71
CA VAL A 753 -13.67 -5.34 25.47
C VAL A 753 -13.82 -4.49 26.73
N VAL A 754 -13.92 -5.15 27.90
CA VAL A 754 -13.98 -4.49 29.21
C VAL A 754 -12.68 -3.77 29.51
N ARG A 755 -11.52 -4.40 29.28
CA ARG A 755 -10.20 -3.76 29.42
C ARG A 755 -10.11 -2.48 28.60
N TYR A 756 -10.42 -2.53 27.31
CA TYR A 756 -10.35 -1.34 26.45
C TYR A 756 -11.29 -0.22 26.89
N LEU A 757 -12.53 -0.56 27.24
CA LEU A 757 -13.54 0.44 27.58
C LEU A 757 -13.35 1.03 28.99
N PHE A 758 -13.03 0.18 29.96
CA PHE A 758 -13.10 0.53 31.38
C PHE A 758 -11.73 0.67 32.04
N GLU A 759 -10.77 -0.21 31.75
CA GLU A 759 -9.41 -0.11 32.30
C GLU A 759 -8.60 0.97 31.58
N GLU A 760 -8.61 0.94 30.24
CA GLU A 760 -7.88 1.91 29.41
C GLU A 760 -8.69 3.19 29.15
N GLY A 761 -9.98 3.20 29.52
CA GLY A 761 -10.84 4.38 29.43
C GLY A 761 -11.18 4.83 28.00
N ARG A 762 -11.02 3.97 27.00
CA ARG A 762 -11.27 4.33 25.58
C ARG A 762 -12.75 4.55 25.31
N GLU A 763 -13.11 5.33 24.30
CA GLU A 763 -14.52 5.44 23.90
C GLU A 763 -15.03 4.11 23.33
N LEU A 764 -16.32 3.81 23.54
CA LEU A 764 -16.95 2.60 23.01
C LEU A 764 -16.89 2.57 21.47
N THR A 765 -17.09 3.72 20.81
CA THR A 765 -17.03 3.82 19.35
C THR A 765 -15.61 3.54 18.84
N ALA A 766 -14.59 4.17 19.43
CA ALA A 766 -13.18 3.88 19.10
C ALA A 766 -12.82 2.40 19.32
N THR A 767 -13.36 1.79 20.37
CA THR A 767 -13.19 0.35 20.64
C THR A 767 -13.89 -0.52 19.61
N ALA A 768 -15.09 -0.11 19.16
CA ALA A 768 -15.86 -0.77 18.12
C ALA A 768 -15.13 -0.74 16.77
N ASP A 769 -14.60 0.42 16.39
CA ASP A 769 -13.84 0.64 15.16
C ASP A 769 -12.55 -0.18 15.16
N LEU A 770 -11.79 -0.13 16.27
CA LEU A 770 -10.57 -0.91 16.47
C LEU A 770 -10.81 -2.42 16.34
N LEU A 771 -11.92 -2.91 16.90
CA LEU A 771 -12.31 -4.31 16.85
C LEU A 771 -13.09 -4.69 15.59
N GLN A 772 -13.39 -3.73 14.71
CA GLN A 772 -14.21 -3.86 13.50
C GLN A 772 -15.56 -4.56 13.74
N VAL A 773 -16.26 -4.12 14.77
CA VAL A 773 -17.59 -4.62 15.13
C VAL A 773 -18.48 -3.44 15.43
N THR A 774 -19.78 -3.58 15.20
CA THR A 774 -20.68 -2.45 15.48
C THR A 774 -20.72 -2.16 16.98
N ARG A 775 -20.81 -0.87 17.32
CA ARG A 775 -21.03 -0.39 18.71
C ARG A 775 -22.15 -1.17 19.41
N ALA A 776 -23.27 -1.37 18.71
CA ALA A 776 -24.41 -2.15 19.21
C ALA A 776 -24.07 -3.62 19.52
N THR A 777 -23.16 -4.23 18.75
CA THR A 777 -22.72 -5.61 18.95
C THR A 777 -21.87 -5.75 20.21
N LEU A 778 -20.88 -4.86 20.42
CA LEU A 778 -20.08 -4.84 21.65
C LEU A 778 -20.96 -4.61 22.87
N LEU A 779 -21.85 -3.63 22.78
CA LEU A 779 -22.73 -3.26 23.88
C LEU A 779 -23.63 -4.42 24.31
N LYS A 780 -24.35 -5.05 23.37
CA LYS A 780 -25.30 -6.14 23.67
C LYS A 780 -24.61 -7.45 24.07
N LYS A 781 -23.53 -7.84 23.38
CA LYS A 781 -22.95 -9.18 23.53
C LYS A 781 -21.82 -9.26 24.56
N ARG A 782 -21.27 -8.12 24.99
CA ARG A 782 -20.07 -8.08 25.86
C ARG A 782 -20.25 -7.16 27.06
N VAL A 783 -20.46 -5.86 26.82
CA VAL A 783 -20.44 -4.83 27.87
C VAL A 783 -21.63 -4.92 28.81
N MET A 784 -22.86 -4.95 28.28
CA MET A 784 -24.07 -4.97 29.12
C MET A 784 -24.20 -6.25 29.97
N PRO A 785 -23.95 -7.46 29.43
CA PRO A 785 -23.91 -8.67 30.25
C PRO A 785 -22.87 -8.60 31.36
N TRP A 786 -21.67 -8.08 31.06
CA TRP A 786 -20.61 -7.94 32.05
C TRP A 786 -21.00 -6.99 33.19
N LEU A 787 -21.58 -5.82 32.88
CA LEU A 787 -22.04 -4.87 33.90
C LEU A 787 -23.10 -5.47 34.83
N VAL A 788 -24.04 -6.26 34.29
CA VAL A 788 -25.08 -6.92 35.09
C VAL A 788 -24.50 -7.96 36.03
N VAL A 789 -23.56 -8.80 35.55
CA VAL A 789 -22.85 -9.80 36.38
C VAL A 789 -22.11 -9.14 37.54
N ASN A 790 -21.69 -7.89 37.33
CA ASN A 790 -20.88 -7.11 38.25
C ASN A 790 -21.67 -6.10 39.11
N GLY A 791 -22.99 -6.27 39.22
CA GLY A 791 -23.82 -5.49 40.15
C GLY A 791 -24.34 -4.14 39.61
N VAL A 792 -23.96 -3.73 38.40
CA VAL A 792 -24.52 -2.53 37.74
C VAL A 792 -25.77 -2.94 36.96
N THR A 793 -26.90 -3.00 37.66
CA THR A 793 -28.14 -3.61 37.13
C THR A 793 -29.10 -2.60 36.49
N SER A 794 -29.20 -1.38 37.04
CA SER A 794 -30.07 -0.31 36.53
C SER A 794 -29.73 0.03 35.07
N ARG A 795 -30.78 0.19 34.24
CA ARG A 795 -30.63 0.60 32.83
C ARG A 795 -29.93 1.96 32.73
N GLY A 796 -30.32 2.93 33.55
CA GLY A 796 -29.73 4.27 33.57
C GLY A 796 -28.25 4.26 33.96
N ALA A 797 -27.89 3.49 34.98
CA ALA A 797 -26.50 3.35 35.43
C ALA A 797 -25.60 2.75 34.34
N LYS A 798 -26.06 1.70 33.66
CA LYS A 798 -25.33 1.09 32.54
C LYS A 798 -25.15 2.08 31.38
N CYS A 799 -26.18 2.85 31.04
CA CYS A 799 -26.10 3.83 29.93
C CYS A 799 -25.13 4.97 30.25
N ALA A 800 -25.24 5.55 31.44
CA ALA A 800 -24.37 6.65 31.86
C ALA A 800 -22.90 6.22 32.01
N LEU A 801 -22.67 4.99 32.48
CA LEU A 801 -21.33 4.50 32.73
C LEU A 801 -20.56 4.15 31.44
N VAL A 802 -21.22 3.57 30.44
CA VAL A 802 -20.56 3.13 29.20
C VAL A 802 -19.99 4.30 28.39
N ASP A 803 -20.72 5.41 28.31
CA ASP A 803 -20.33 6.63 27.58
C ASP A 803 -19.93 7.76 28.53
N HIS A 804 -19.44 7.43 29.72
CA HIS A 804 -19.06 8.44 30.69
C HIS A 804 -17.91 9.31 30.13
N PRO A 805 -18.06 10.65 30.10
CA PRO A 805 -17.08 11.55 29.46
C PRO A 805 -15.77 11.68 30.24
N ILE A 806 -15.77 11.29 31.52
CA ILE A 806 -14.60 11.24 32.39
C ILE A 806 -14.14 9.77 32.45
N SER A 807 -13.00 9.44 31.86
CA SER A 807 -12.45 8.07 31.83
C SER A 807 -12.09 7.58 33.23
N GLU A 808 -11.66 8.47 34.11
CA GLU A 808 -11.28 8.16 35.49
C GLU A 808 -12.46 7.57 36.30
N VAL A 809 -13.70 7.95 35.97
CA VAL A 809 -14.91 7.36 36.58
C VAL A 809 -15.08 5.91 36.16
N ARG A 810 -14.91 5.61 34.86
CA ARG A 810 -14.97 4.24 34.33
C ARG A 810 -13.88 3.36 34.93
N GLN A 811 -12.68 3.89 35.05
CA GLN A 811 -11.52 3.20 35.64
C GLN A 811 -11.69 2.93 37.13
N GLU A 812 -12.19 3.89 37.90
CA GLU A 812 -12.41 3.70 39.34
C GLU A 812 -13.50 2.66 39.60
N LEU A 813 -14.60 2.70 38.82
CA LEU A 813 -15.66 1.69 38.93
C LEU A 813 -15.18 0.31 38.48
N HIS A 814 -14.36 0.22 37.42
CA HIS A 814 -13.72 -1.02 37.00
C HIS A 814 -12.87 -1.64 38.10
N ARG A 815 -11.98 -0.85 38.71
CA ARG A 815 -11.10 -1.30 39.80
C ARG A 815 -11.91 -1.79 40.99
N TRP A 816 -12.98 -1.06 41.35
CA TRP A 816 -13.86 -1.45 42.46
C TRP A 816 -14.58 -2.78 42.18
N VAL A 817 -15.18 -2.91 41.00
CA VAL A 817 -15.97 -4.08 40.60
C VAL A 817 -15.12 -5.34 40.45
N THR A 818 -13.91 -5.20 39.92
CA THR A 818 -13.02 -6.35 39.65
C THR A 818 -12.12 -6.72 40.84
N GLY A 819 -12.13 -5.93 41.92
CA GLY A 819 -11.30 -6.16 43.10
C GLY A 819 -9.79 -5.95 42.87
N ALA A 820 -9.41 -5.28 41.78
CA ALA A 820 -8.00 -5.02 41.46
C ALA A 820 -7.36 -4.11 42.54
N ALA A 821 -6.29 -4.59 43.18
CA ALA A 821 -5.53 -3.81 44.15
C ALA A 821 -4.93 -2.57 43.46
N GLY A 822 -5.25 -1.37 43.97
CA GLY A 822 -4.76 -0.14 43.38
C GLY A 822 -3.27 0.07 43.66
N ASP A 823 -2.47 0.21 42.61
CA ASP A 823 -1.11 0.76 42.71
C ASP A 823 -1.20 2.22 43.19
N GLY A 824 -0.93 2.43 44.48
CA GLY A 824 -0.19 3.56 45.07
C GLY A 824 -0.62 5.02 44.84
N THR A 825 -1.53 5.37 43.93
CA THR A 825 -1.90 6.77 43.68
C THR A 825 -2.97 7.22 44.66
N LYS A 826 -2.62 8.15 45.54
CA LYS A 826 -3.49 8.82 46.51
C LYS A 826 -4.82 9.23 45.88
N SER A 827 -5.85 8.41 46.07
CA SER A 827 -7.21 8.70 45.58
C SER A 827 -7.77 9.92 46.33
N PRO A 828 -8.42 10.88 45.62
CA PRO A 828 -8.98 12.07 46.22
C PRO A 828 -10.17 11.70 47.14
N THR A 829 -10.05 12.02 48.43
CA THR A 829 -11.11 11.96 49.48
C THR A 829 -12.05 10.76 49.44
N SER A 830 -11.97 9.87 50.44
CA SER A 830 -12.82 8.67 50.63
C SER A 830 -14.32 8.89 50.32
N ALA A 831 -14.85 10.08 50.60
CA ALA A 831 -16.25 10.45 50.37
C ALA A 831 -16.66 10.61 48.88
N TYR A 832 -15.77 11.00 47.96
CA TYR A 832 -16.12 11.07 46.53
C TYR A 832 -16.26 9.68 45.92
N THR A 833 -15.27 8.83 46.17
CA THR A 833 -15.25 7.47 45.64
C THR A 833 -16.40 6.62 46.18
N GLU A 834 -16.74 6.77 47.46
CA GLU A 834 -17.92 6.13 48.05
C GLU A 834 -19.22 6.58 47.37
N ARG A 835 -19.36 7.88 47.07
CA ARG A 835 -20.53 8.41 46.36
C ARG A 835 -20.63 7.95 44.93
N LEU A 836 -19.50 7.89 44.24
CA LEU A 836 -19.44 7.35 42.89
C LEU A 836 -19.94 5.90 42.88
N ARG A 837 -19.42 5.06 43.77
CA ARG A 837 -19.84 3.67 43.92
C ARG A 837 -21.32 3.55 44.25
N SER A 838 -21.82 4.32 45.23
CA SER A 838 -23.24 4.27 45.62
C SER A 838 -24.19 4.71 44.50
N THR A 839 -23.75 5.62 43.63
CA THR A 839 -24.60 6.13 42.53
C THR A 839 -24.82 5.07 41.45
N TYR A 840 -23.74 4.38 41.03
CA TYR A 840 -23.82 3.41 39.93
C TYR A 840 -24.29 2.02 40.36
N THR A 841 -24.37 1.74 41.66
CA THR A 841 -24.98 0.52 42.22
C THR A 841 -26.43 0.69 42.62
N ASP A 842 -26.97 1.91 42.60
CA ASP A 842 -28.36 2.18 42.95
C ASP A 842 -29.31 1.50 41.93
N PRO A 843 -30.08 0.47 42.33
CA PRO A 843 -31.03 -0.18 41.45
C PRO A 843 -32.18 0.75 41.03
N GLY A 844 -32.42 1.82 41.80
CA GLY A 844 -33.43 2.85 41.57
C GLY A 844 -32.93 4.06 40.80
N LEU A 845 -31.68 4.08 40.29
CA LEU A 845 -31.13 5.23 39.57
C LEU A 845 -31.97 5.51 38.30
N ALA A 846 -32.85 6.50 38.39
CA ALA A 846 -33.68 6.99 37.30
C ALA A 846 -32.87 7.96 36.42
N TRP A 847 -31.92 7.42 35.67
CA TRP A 847 -31.18 8.13 34.62
C TRP A 847 -31.76 7.72 33.26
N GLY A 848 -32.00 8.67 32.36
CA GLY A 848 -32.61 8.41 31.05
C GLY A 848 -31.74 7.53 30.13
N ASP A 849 -32.23 7.24 28.92
CA ASP A 849 -31.51 6.45 27.90
C ASP A 849 -30.24 7.13 27.34
N ALA A 850 -29.97 8.39 27.73
CA ALA A 850 -28.80 9.16 27.33
C ALA A 850 -27.81 9.31 28.50
N ALA A 851 -26.51 9.36 28.20
CA ALA A 851 -25.47 9.59 29.21
C ALA A 851 -25.65 10.93 29.92
N VAL A 852 -26.21 11.93 29.22
CA VAL A 852 -26.63 13.21 29.79
C VAL A 852 -27.96 13.63 29.12
N PRO A 853 -29.04 13.78 29.89
CA PRO A 853 -30.39 13.97 29.36
C PRO A 853 -30.71 15.40 28.89
N ASP A 854 -29.84 16.39 29.14
CA ASP A 854 -30.04 17.80 28.72
C ASP A 854 -28.82 18.41 28.02
N GLU A 855 -29.08 19.35 27.11
CA GLU A 855 -28.07 20.27 26.60
C GLU A 855 -27.73 21.32 27.68
N THR A 856 -26.52 21.23 28.26
CA THR A 856 -26.09 22.10 29.37
C THR A 856 -25.56 23.47 28.92
N VAL A 857 -25.40 23.70 27.62
CA VAL A 857 -24.78 24.92 27.05
C VAL A 857 -25.57 26.17 27.39
N TRP A 858 -26.89 26.16 27.14
CA TRP A 858 -27.73 27.32 27.43
C TRP A 858 -27.91 27.55 28.94
N ILE A 859 -27.86 26.48 29.76
CA ILE A 859 -27.88 26.58 31.23
C ILE A 859 -26.60 27.27 31.72
N ALA A 860 -25.44 26.92 31.14
CA ALA A 860 -24.19 27.60 31.43
C ALA A 860 -24.25 29.08 31.01
N GLY A 861 -24.89 29.39 29.88
CA GLY A 861 -25.22 30.76 29.47
C GLY A 861 -26.08 31.51 30.49
N ALA A 862 -27.12 30.87 31.04
CA ALA A 862 -27.94 31.44 32.10
C ALA A 862 -27.13 31.78 33.35
N ILE A 863 -26.24 30.87 33.78
CA ILE A 863 -25.38 31.12 34.95
C ILE A 863 -24.37 32.23 34.66
N ALA A 864 -23.80 32.29 33.46
CA ALA A 864 -22.89 33.35 33.05
C ALA A 864 -23.57 34.73 33.13
N LEU A 865 -24.80 34.85 32.60
CA LEU A 865 -25.63 36.07 32.72
C LEU A 865 -25.87 36.45 34.18
N LEU A 866 -26.27 35.48 35.01
CA LEU A 866 -26.57 35.69 36.42
C LEU A 866 -25.34 35.91 37.31
N THR A 867 -24.13 35.78 36.75
CA THR A 867 -22.87 35.98 37.46
C THR A 867 -21.98 37.06 36.86
N VAL A 868 -22.49 37.84 35.89
CA VAL A 868 -21.71 38.87 35.17
C VAL A 868 -21.16 39.96 36.09
N ASP A 869 -21.95 40.47 37.03
CA ASP A 869 -21.56 41.53 37.95
C ASP A 869 -22.10 41.32 39.38
N THR A 870 -21.64 42.15 40.32
CA THR A 870 -21.96 42.02 41.75
C THR A 870 -23.42 42.32 42.08
N ALA A 871 -24.05 43.30 41.41
CA ALA A 871 -25.45 43.65 41.63
C ALA A 871 -26.36 42.53 41.13
N THR A 872 -26.10 42.00 39.93
CA THR A 872 -26.81 40.85 39.35
C THR A 872 -26.67 39.60 40.22
N ARG A 873 -25.48 39.30 40.73
CA ARG A 873 -25.27 38.16 41.67
C ARG A 873 -26.11 38.29 42.95
N ARG A 874 -26.25 39.52 43.46
CA ARG A 874 -26.95 39.77 44.73
C ARG A 874 -28.47 39.73 44.57
N ASN A 875 -28.98 40.38 43.51
CA ASN A 875 -30.40 40.66 43.33
C ASN A 875 -31.09 39.75 42.30
N GLY A 876 -30.32 39.04 41.46
CA GLY A 876 -30.84 38.25 40.35
C GLY A 876 -31.33 39.10 39.17
N LEU A 877 -31.83 38.43 38.13
CA LEU A 877 -32.48 39.05 36.97
C LEU A 877 -33.95 38.60 36.89
N PRO A 878 -34.84 39.41 36.30
CA PRO A 878 -36.18 38.98 35.94
C PRO A 878 -36.16 37.71 35.09
N ILE A 879 -37.09 36.78 35.33
CA ILE A 879 -37.18 35.52 34.60
C ILE A 879 -37.38 35.76 33.10
N LEU A 880 -38.21 36.74 32.73
CA LEU A 880 -38.45 37.14 31.35
C LEU A 880 -37.17 37.58 30.63
N ASP A 881 -36.32 38.36 31.29
CA ASP A 881 -35.08 38.88 30.70
C ASP A 881 -34.07 37.75 30.42
N VAL A 882 -33.96 36.80 31.35
CA VAL A 882 -33.11 35.61 31.17
C VAL A 882 -33.67 34.72 30.05
N ALA A 883 -34.99 34.56 29.98
CA ALA A 883 -35.67 33.79 28.95
C ALA A 883 -35.43 34.40 27.56
N LEU A 884 -35.61 35.72 27.41
CA LEU A 884 -35.36 36.45 26.16
C LEU A 884 -33.89 36.40 25.73
N ALA A 885 -32.95 36.60 26.66
CA ALA A 885 -31.51 36.58 26.36
C ALA A 885 -31.01 35.22 25.85
N LEU A 886 -31.67 34.12 26.24
CA LEU A 886 -31.30 32.75 25.87
C LEU A 886 -32.20 32.14 24.79
N GLY A 887 -33.21 32.87 24.31
CA GLY A 887 -34.20 32.34 23.36
C GLY A 887 -35.05 31.20 23.93
N ARG A 888 -35.41 31.27 25.22
CA ARG A 888 -36.19 30.26 25.96
C ARG A 888 -37.49 30.85 26.51
N THR A 889 -38.35 30.00 27.06
CA THR A 889 -39.59 30.38 27.74
C THR A 889 -39.37 30.61 29.23
N GLU A 890 -40.24 31.39 29.88
CA GLU A 890 -40.19 31.58 31.34
C GLU A 890 -40.33 30.25 32.09
N ASP A 891 -41.16 29.33 31.58
CA ASP A 891 -41.38 28.02 32.19
C ASP A 891 -40.11 27.15 32.18
N GLU A 892 -39.34 27.19 31.09
CA GLU A 892 -38.03 26.52 31.02
C GLU A 892 -37.04 27.08 32.05
N ILE A 893 -37.03 28.41 32.28
CA ILE A 893 -36.20 29.03 33.33
C ILE A 893 -36.70 28.64 34.73
N ARG A 894 -38.01 28.59 34.96
CA ARG A 894 -38.60 28.15 36.24
C ARG A 894 -38.30 26.69 36.53
N GLU A 895 -38.22 25.84 35.51
CA GLU A 895 -37.85 24.42 35.65
C GLU A 895 -36.41 24.27 36.18
N LEU A 896 -35.48 25.19 35.86
CA LEU A 896 -34.11 25.20 36.40
C LEU A 896 -34.04 25.50 37.90
N VAL A 897 -35.07 26.13 38.46
CA VAL A 897 -35.17 26.46 39.89
C VAL A 897 -35.96 25.39 40.65
N LYS A 898 -37.09 24.96 40.09
CA LYS A 898 -37.95 23.94 40.68
C LYS A 898 -38.31 22.88 39.64
N PRO A 899 -37.46 21.86 39.48
CA PRO A 899 -37.67 20.79 38.52
C PRO A 899 -39.00 20.05 38.75
N GLN A 900 -39.70 19.74 37.66
CA GLN A 900 -40.89 18.89 37.73
C GLN A 900 -40.49 17.41 37.77
N ARG A 901 -41.09 16.64 38.68
CA ARG A 901 -40.88 15.19 38.74
C ARG A 901 -41.50 14.54 37.49
N ARG A 902 -40.69 13.79 36.74
CA ARG A 902 -41.16 13.02 35.58
C ARG A 902 -41.51 11.59 36.00
N SER A 903 -42.62 11.06 35.52
CA SER A 903 -43.00 9.65 35.76
C SER A 903 -42.09 8.72 34.94
N GLY A 904 -41.23 7.96 35.61
CA GLY A 904 -40.42 6.92 34.97
C GLY A 904 -39.19 7.40 34.18
N GLY A 905 -38.54 8.51 34.58
CA GLY A 905 -37.34 9.00 33.91
C GLY A 905 -36.51 9.98 34.73
N PHE A 906 -35.46 10.53 34.12
CA PHE A 906 -34.59 11.54 34.73
C PHE A 906 -35.37 12.80 35.14
N THR A 907 -35.28 13.15 36.42
CA THR A 907 -35.75 14.43 36.95
C THR A 907 -34.59 15.40 36.96
N ARG A 908 -34.75 16.55 36.31
CA ARG A 908 -33.73 17.61 36.27
C ARG A 908 -33.29 17.97 37.70
N PRO A 909 -31.99 18.18 37.96
CA PRO A 909 -31.55 18.73 39.23
C PRO A 909 -31.74 20.25 39.24
N VAL A 910 -31.52 20.86 40.41
CA VAL A 910 -31.61 22.31 40.57
C VAL A 910 -30.33 22.98 40.07
N TYR A 911 -30.47 24.01 39.25
CA TYR A 911 -29.35 24.82 38.72
C TYR A 911 -29.37 26.25 39.24
N LEU A 912 -30.56 26.81 39.45
CA LEU A 912 -30.80 28.20 39.85
C LEU A 912 -31.63 28.27 41.13
N MET A 913 -31.73 29.45 41.74
CA MET A 913 -32.67 29.73 42.82
C MET A 913 -33.45 31.02 42.59
N TYR A 914 -34.64 31.14 43.19
CA TYR A 914 -35.38 32.39 43.19
C TYR A 914 -34.63 33.45 44.01
N ALA A 915 -34.56 34.67 43.47
CA ALA A 915 -33.92 35.80 44.15
C ALA A 915 -34.88 36.51 45.12
N ASN A 916 -36.18 36.42 44.88
CA ASN A 916 -37.24 37.04 45.66
C ASN A 916 -38.41 36.08 45.97
N GLN A 917 -39.25 36.45 46.94
CA GLN A 917 -40.40 35.62 47.37
C GLN A 917 -41.50 35.52 46.31
N ASP A 918 -41.68 36.57 45.50
CA ASP A 918 -42.66 36.62 44.41
C ASP A 918 -42.29 35.73 43.22
N LYS A 919 -41.10 35.12 43.22
CA LYS A 919 -40.61 34.22 42.17
C LYS A 919 -40.62 34.85 40.78
N THR A 920 -40.36 36.16 40.71
CA THR A 920 -40.24 36.91 39.45
C THR A 920 -38.79 37.05 39.00
N HIS A 921 -37.83 36.84 39.92
CA HIS A 921 -36.40 36.93 39.64
C HIS A 921 -35.67 35.63 39.99
N VAL A 922 -34.62 35.33 39.23
CA VAL A 922 -33.74 34.17 39.43
C VAL A 922 -32.29 34.59 39.58
N LYS A 923 -31.51 33.79 40.31
CA LYS A 923 -30.06 33.99 40.51
C LYS A 923 -29.31 32.67 40.62
N ALA A 924 -27.99 32.74 40.46
CA ALA A 924 -27.09 31.62 40.69
C ALA A 924 -27.09 31.19 42.18
N ILE A 925 -26.92 29.89 42.43
CA ILE A 925 -26.95 29.34 43.79
C ILE A 925 -25.67 29.73 44.54
N PRO A 926 -25.73 30.36 45.72
CA PRO A 926 -24.55 30.69 46.50
C PRO A 926 -23.87 29.42 47.02
N CYS A 927 -22.54 29.40 47.04
CA CYS A 927 -21.79 28.27 47.58
C CYS A 927 -21.78 28.34 49.13
N PRO A 928 -22.26 27.29 49.84
CA PRO A 928 -22.38 27.35 51.30
C PRO A 928 -21.08 27.03 52.05
N HIS A 929 -20.06 26.49 51.37
CA HIS A 929 -18.88 25.92 52.01
C HIS A 929 -17.84 26.95 52.44
N GLY A 930 -17.40 26.88 53.70
CA GLY A 930 -16.17 27.50 54.23
C GLY A 930 -15.82 28.86 53.62
N LYS A 931 -14.62 28.94 52.99
CA LYS A 931 -14.07 30.16 52.37
C LYS A 931 -14.87 30.70 51.17
N CYS A 932 -15.82 29.92 50.62
CA CYS A 932 -16.71 30.35 49.53
C CYS A 932 -17.95 31.08 50.02
N ARG A 933 -18.34 30.86 51.27
CA ARG A 933 -19.62 31.32 51.84
C ARG A 933 -19.77 32.84 51.65
N ARG A 934 -20.90 33.25 51.05
CA ARG A 934 -21.24 34.65 50.69
C ARG A 934 -20.33 35.33 49.65
N ARG A 935 -19.28 34.67 49.15
CA ARG A 935 -18.29 35.25 48.22
C ARG A 935 -18.33 34.63 46.82
N ARG A 936 -18.76 33.38 46.71
CA ARG A 936 -18.75 32.59 45.48
C ARG A 936 -20.10 31.88 45.28
N HIS A 937 -20.34 31.45 44.05
CA HIS A 937 -21.55 30.76 43.63
C HIS A 937 -21.18 29.38 43.07
N ALA A 938 -22.15 28.48 42.98
CA ALA A 938 -22.05 27.29 42.16
C ALA A 938 -22.24 27.72 40.69
N ASP A 939 -21.11 27.97 40.04
CA ASP A 939 -20.99 28.68 38.77
C ASP A 939 -20.66 27.74 37.60
N HIS A 940 -20.40 26.46 37.87
CA HIS A 940 -20.05 25.49 36.85
C HIS A 940 -21.14 24.42 36.71
N VAL A 941 -21.72 24.33 35.51
CA VAL A 941 -22.80 23.38 35.18
C VAL A 941 -22.19 22.01 34.89
N VAL A 942 -22.63 20.99 35.64
CA VAL A 942 -22.21 19.60 35.43
C VAL A 942 -23.41 18.68 35.61
N LEU A 943 -23.81 18.04 34.52
CA LEU A 943 -24.93 17.10 34.51
C LEU A 943 -24.44 15.68 34.35
N LEU A 944 -23.92 15.12 35.44
CA LEU A 944 -23.50 13.72 35.54
C LEU A 944 -24.24 13.04 36.72
N PRO A 945 -24.49 11.72 36.68
CA PRO A 945 -25.28 11.03 37.70
C PRO A 945 -24.83 11.29 39.13
N GLU A 946 -23.52 11.22 39.36
CA GLU A 946 -22.91 11.38 40.69
C GLU A 946 -22.93 12.82 41.20
N VAL A 947 -23.15 13.81 40.32
CA VAL A 947 -23.38 15.21 40.70
C VAL A 947 -24.87 15.44 40.97
N ALA A 948 -25.73 14.99 40.05
CA ALA A 948 -27.17 15.14 40.12
C ALA A 948 -27.81 14.40 41.31
N ALA A 949 -27.16 13.34 41.81
CA ALA A 949 -27.54 12.65 43.05
C ALA A 949 -27.55 13.58 44.28
N SER A 950 -26.84 14.73 44.24
CA SER A 950 -26.90 15.77 45.27
C SER A 950 -28.21 16.58 45.24
N GLY A 951 -29.02 16.44 44.18
CA GLY A 951 -30.15 17.29 43.87
C GLY A 951 -29.78 18.54 43.06
N TYR A 952 -28.48 18.77 42.78
CA TYR A 952 -27.98 19.94 42.06
C TYR A 952 -27.19 19.55 40.82
N GLY A 953 -27.33 20.36 39.75
CA GLY A 953 -26.61 20.20 38.48
C GLY A 953 -25.45 21.18 38.34
N VAL A 954 -24.99 21.74 39.47
CA VAL A 954 -23.96 22.78 39.53
C VAL A 954 -22.95 22.48 40.63
N ILE A 955 -21.69 22.79 40.35
CA ILE A 955 -20.60 22.76 41.32
C ILE A 955 -19.93 24.13 41.41
N CYS A 956 -19.40 24.47 42.58
CA CYS A 956 -18.59 25.67 42.72
C CYS A 956 -17.19 25.42 42.15
N ALA A 957 -16.77 26.16 41.13
CA ALA A 957 -15.48 25.99 40.49
C ALA A 957 -14.29 26.13 41.47
N HIS A 958 -14.46 26.91 42.54
CA HIS A 958 -13.42 27.13 43.54
C HIS A 958 -13.23 25.95 44.52
N CYS A 959 -14.30 25.51 45.19
CA CYS A 959 -14.18 24.42 46.17
C CYS A 959 -14.45 23.03 45.60
N ARG A 960 -14.97 22.94 44.36
CA ARG A 960 -15.35 21.71 43.67
C ARG A 960 -16.38 20.87 44.43
N ARG A 961 -17.36 21.53 45.05
CA ARG A 961 -18.46 20.88 45.79
C ARG A 961 -19.82 21.36 45.28
N THR A 962 -20.82 20.48 45.33
CA THR A 962 -22.23 20.79 45.07
C THR A 962 -22.83 21.59 46.23
N PRO A 963 -23.77 22.52 46.01
CA PRO A 963 -24.30 23.41 47.06
C PRO A 963 -25.21 22.74 48.13
N ALA A 964 -25.23 21.40 48.20
CA ALA A 964 -25.98 20.67 49.21
C ALA A 964 -25.34 20.79 50.61
N GLU A 965 -26.13 21.17 51.61
CA GLU A 965 -25.68 21.36 53.01
C GLU A 965 -25.95 20.15 53.92
N TYR A 966 -26.61 19.10 53.42
CA TYR A 966 -27.04 17.94 54.20
C TYR A 966 -26.36 16.63 53.76
N GLY A 967 -26.39 15.62 54.63
CA GLY A 967 -25.77 14.32 54.37
C GLY A 967 -24.25 14.41 54.27
N ALA A 968 -23.62 13.57 53.43
CA ALA A 968 -22.17 13.62 53.23
C ALA A 968 -21.73 14.56 52.08
N TRP A 969 -22.67 15.19 51.37
CA TRP A 969 -22.39 16.10 50.26
C TRP A 969 -21.46 17.28 50.59
N PRO A 970 -21.52 17.88 51.81
CA PRO A 970 -20.58 18.92 52.19
C PRO A 970 -19.11 18.46 52.21
N LEU A 971 -18.85 17.15 52.31
CA LEU A 971 -17.52 16.55 52.34
C LEU A 971 -17.04 16.04 50.97
N THR A 972 -17.96 15.84 50.02
CA THR A 972 -17.66 15.34 48.68
C THR A 972 -17.01 16.44 47.83
N GLN A 973 -15.72 16.28 47.54
CA GLN A 973 -14.97 17.17 46.65
C GLN A 973 -14.69 16.47 45.31
N TYR A 974 -15.17 17.05 44.22
CA TYR A 974 -15.01 16.48 42.88
C TYR A 974 -13.60 16.74 42.31
N PRO A 975 -13.03 15.80 41.54
CA PRO A 975 -11.80 16.01 40.78
C PRO A 975 -11.88 17.20 39.83
N THR A 976 -10.74 17.81 39.48
CA THR A 976 -10.66 18.93 38.52
C THR A 976 -11.20 18.56 37.15
N ALA A 977 -11.19 17.27 36.77
CA ALA A 977 -11.79 16.78 35.53
C ALA A 977 -13.26 17.20 35.37
N TYR A 978 -14.02 17.36 36.46
CA TYR A 978 -15.42 17.80 36.42
C TYR A 978 -15.59 19.28 36.04
N LEU A 979 -14.52 20.08 36.04
CA LEU A 979 -14.53 21.49 35.64
C LEU A 979 -14.34 21.69 34.12
N GLY A 980 -14.39 20.61 33.32
CA GLY A 980 -14.34 20.68 31.86
C GLY A 980 -15.56 21.36 31.24
N GLY A 981 -15.44 21.88 30.02
CA GLY A 981 -16.61 22.26 29.22
C GLY A 981 -17.27 21.01 28.63
N TRP A 982 -18.59 20.92 28.66
CA TRP A 982 -19.35 19.74 28.23
C TRP A 982 -20.44 20.13 27.25
N THR A 983 -20.62 19.38 26.17
CA THR A 983 -21.68 19.59 25.17
C THR A 983 -22.32 18.25 24.79
N SER A 984 -23.59 18.27 24.39
CA SER A 984 -24.27 17.09 23.85
C SER A 984 -24.08 16.99 22.34
N ALA A 985 -23.64 15.84 21.84
CA ALA A 985 -23.57 15.52 20.41
C ALA A 985 -24.55 14.41 20.05
N GLY A 986 -25.47 14.66 19.12
CA GLY A 986 -26.44 13.68 18.55
C GLY A 986 -27.91 14.03 18.78
N VAL A 987 -28.81 13.49 17.95
CA VAL A 987 -30.29 13.64 18.09
C VAL A 987 -30.80 12.72 19.20
N SER A 988 -31.76 13.17 20.01
CA SER A 988 -32.40 12.39 21.08
C SER A 988 -32.94 11.04 20.56
N GLY A 989 -32.34 9.93 20.98
CA GLY A 989 -32.67 8.59 20.49
C GLY A 989 -31.98 7.49 21.30
N SER A 990 -32.20 6.22 20.95
CA SER A 990 -31.78 5.05 21.76
C SER A 990 -30.26 4.80 21.83
N LEU A 991 -29.84 3.97 22.81
CA LEU A 991 -28.50 3.36 23.05
C LEU A 991 -27.64 2.97 21.82
N ARG A 992 -28.24 2.87 20.64
CA ARG A 992 -27.66 2.33 19.42
C ARG A 992 -27.18 3.41 18.45
N GLU A 993 -27.69 4.65 18.53
CA GLU A 993 -27.47 5.70 17.49
C GLU A 993 -27.37 7.14 18.03
N ALA A 994 -27.26 7.39 19.35
CA ALA A 994 -27.77 8.65 19.92
C ALA A 994 -26.91 9.29 21.05
N PRO A 995 -27.37 10.37 21.73
CA PRO A 995 -26.58 11.52 22.16
C PRO A 995 -25.57 11.24 23.27
N ARG A 996 -24.37 11.81 23.12
CA ARG A 996 -23.25 11.69 24.06
C ARG A 996 -22.82 13.04 24.59
N THR A 997 -22.33 13.09 25.82
CA THR A 997 -21.59 14.26 26.30
C THR A 997 -20.16 14.15 25.83
N ILE A 998 -19.73 15.11 25.02
CA ILE A 998 -18.34 15.28 24.65
C ILE A 998 -17.77 16.50 25.37
N ARG A 999 -16.49 16.44 25.68
CA ARG A 999 -15.77 17.62 26.15
C ARG A 999 -15.81 18.66 25.03
N SER A 1000 -16.22 19.88 25.35
CA SER A 1000 -16.26 20.97 24.37
C SER A 1000 -14.85 21.20 23.84
N PRO A 1001 -14.60 21.22 22.51
CA PRO A 1001 -13.35 21.72 21.98
C PRO A 1001 -13.21 23.17 22.47
N ARG A 1002 -12.08 23.48 23.10
CA ARG A 1002 -11.70 24.86 23.42
C ARG A 1002 -10.94 25.43 22.25
#